data_AF-A0AAU9WWP5-F1
#
_entry.id   AF-A0AAU9WWP5-F1
#
_cell.length_a   1.000
_cell.length_b   1.000
_cell.length_c   1.000
_cell.angle_alpha   90.00
_cell.angle_beta   90.00
_cell.angle_gamma   90.00
#
_symmetry.space_group_name_H-M   'P 1'
#
loop_
_entity.id
_entity.type
_entity.pdbx_description
1 polymer ?
#
loop_
_entity_poly.entity_id
_entity_poly.type
_entity_poly.pdbx_seq_one_letter_code
_entity_poly.pdbx_strand_id
1 'polypeptide(L)'
;MMMDDEEALKESVSNLRSAILLHRTDIIRSILSTAADYREEDGLFGDDEEEEAQLGVPKQFYYDEYDDPYDILKMMMNYVDNDAGTCLHLATKLSYADAVRALLAAGSDPTIPNKEGATSFDYCTDKSILGVYNEELLQATANSNTPRVRKLLKAGVSVNASDGASSDNKALHWAASYGNADIVKLLCEHEANVNITNKAGVTPLHDAVNRGDLEIVRILLEYGAATDIKAKEGPCKGKTALNLVTTVEMQELLTSPVIREEKPVANGAATQQALDSESLPSETSTLPLTPASTSSLPSTPLFKCHLQTLSGMTPPANSDTLDPLFRLVWPHPQVTTQMKGPRFFPTSVLPIVIFRELKSDNFQEIVEIWNTVEESFQQVGYSLDLKVVGEASTRRGSVASSIECHVCPHSFNKSESYRITISTVKVLITASDLPGLWYAVNTVLQIFRLFHGNGIPQAQINDWPDLKFRGVLWDVSTGRVPTLETVFSLIDILSAMKINQLQLYMQNTFSFAGHETVWRNNTAYDASDIIKIDSYCKRRYIELVPHVDSLSGFSQWLKFKMYKHLAEEEVDFDPRQQRLPSSLCPTNDESITMVLGLHAQTFACFSSTRFAHVGLDLAPEFGKGKSHVIAQAKGVDEVYMGHLRSMHRSCCRHGRTLQFWANALHDDPEQLWNLPPGVIAMEYGHTVDHDFFKYCKSLADAGISFFVCPGTGSWNSVCGNTDESIAVMNNAVQAAVSCNALGIVICDWSLPGHVNPLSVSIPAFLAGAGLAWKASLDLAIMKSTLPDVLSHHVFMDSSGTFGRALMDLGTTHSNLIKDGSLESRVPSDNRRVHPVAQGPGSQLLWRLLETEGSCNLDKVTSDSLQRAVRQIRNCHKTFIAAELKCKQKTEIMKELEVLVEILLFTTRICRSLILNRKQNSSTSLKDLPAITKTDLANKLLALVDIYQKAYLLRNKHGGLLSALQLLQNFLPHLLPKDEN
;
A
#
# COMPACT_ATOMS: atom_id res chain seq x y z
N MET A 1 38.79 31.05 9.01
CA MET A 1 38.28 31.83 7.86
C MET A 1 37.07 31.08 7.38
N MET A 2 35.89 31.66 7.54
CA MET A 2 34.76 31.29 6.70
C MET A 2 35.12 31.75 5.28
N MET A 3 34.70 31.01 4.26
CA MET A 3 34.72 31.46 2.88
C MET A 3 33.34 32.04 2.61
N ASP A 4 33.24 33.22 1.97
CA ASP A 4 31.93 33.82 1.69
C ASP A 4 31.12 32.89 0.78
N ASP A 5 29.82 32.78 1.00
CA ASP A 5 28.93 31.88 0.24
C ASP A 5 28.95 32.19 -1.27
N GLU A 6 29.18 33.46 -1.63
CA GLU A 6 29.35 33.88 -3.03
C GLU A 6 30.67 33.39 -3.65
N GLU A 7 31.73 33.18 -2.86
CA GLU A 7 33.00 32.61 -3.30
C GLU A 7 32.91 31.07 -3.39
N ALA A 8 32.26 30.42 -2.42
CA ALA A 8 31.94 28.99 -2.45
C ALA A 8 31.08 28.62 -3.67
N LEU A 9 30.05 29.41 -3.98
CA LEU A 9 29.20 29.21 -5.16
C LEU A 9 30.01 29.33 -6.47
N LYS A 10 30.91 30.31 -6.56
CA LYS A 10 31.79 30.49 -7.73
C LYS A 10 32.76 29.31 -7.90
N GLU A 11 33.29 28.76 -6.81
CA GLU A 11 34.14 27.57 -6.88
C GLU A 11 33.34 26.35 -7.38
N SER A 12 32.14 26.10 -6.83
CA SER A 12 31.24 25.02 -7.28
C SER A 12 30.87 25.14 -8.76
N VAL A 13 30.52 26.34 -9.23
CA VAL A 13 30.26 26.62 -10.65
C VAL A 13 31.51 26.38 -11.50
N SER A 14 32.70 26.81 -11.05
CA SER A 14 33.98 26.59 -11.74
C SER A 14 34.33 25.10 -11.87
N ASN A 15 34.11 24.32 -10.80
CA ASN A 15 34.31 22.87 -10.78
C ASN A 15 33.32 22.15 -11.73
N LEU A 16 32.05 22.55 -11.75
CA LEU A 16 31.05 22.01 -12.68
C LEU A 16 31.40 22.33 -14.15
N ARG A 17 31.82 23.56 -14.45
CA ARG A 17 32.29 23.96 -15.80
C ARG A 17 33.53 23.19 -16.23
N SER A 18 34.46 22.96 -15.30
CA SER A 18 35.67 22.15 -15.54
C SER A 18 35.31 20.69 -15.85
N ALA A 19 34.36 20.09 -15.14
CA ALA A 19 33.88 18.74 -15.42
C ALA A 19 33.18 18.62 -16.79
N ILE A 20 32.46 19.66 -17.20
CA ILE A 20 31.85 19.77 -18.55
C ILE A 20 32.92 19.87 -19.64
N LEU A 21 33.93 20.73 -19.48
CA LEU A 21 35.05 20.88 -20.42
C LEU A 21 35.89 19.60 -20.56
N LEU A 22 36.00 18.81 -19.49
CA LEU A 22 36.72 17.53 -19.47
C LEU A 22 35.87 16.33 -19.92
N HIS A 23 34.61 16.55 -20.31
CA HIS A 23 33.65 15.50 -20.68
C HIS A 23 33.47 14.38 -19.62
N ARG A 24 33.42 14.76 -18.33
CA ARG A 24 33.35 13.83 -17.19
C ARG A 24 31.93 13.73 -16.60
N THR A 25 31.10 12.89 -17.21
CA THR A 25 29.68 12.70 -16.80
C THR A 25 29.54 12.21 -15.37
N ASP A 26 30.51 11.43 -14.89
CA ASP A 26 30.62 10.93 -13.53
C ASP A 26 30.86 12.06 -12.52
N ILE A 27 31.79 12.97 -12.82
CA ILE A 27 32.06 14.14 -11.97
C ILE A 27 30.88 15.11 -12.01
N ILE A 28 30.27 15.35 -13.18
CA ILE A 28 29.07 16.19 -13.30
C ILE A 28 27.94 15.65 -12.41
N ARG A 29 27.63 14.35 -12.51
CA ARG A 29 26.59 13.74 -11.67
C ARG A 29 26.96 13.74 -10.19
N SER A 30 28.24 13.59 -9.84
CA SER A 30 28.69 13.71 -8.45
C SER A 30 28.47 15.13 -7.91
N ILE A 31 28.86 16.18 -8.64
CA ILE A 31 28.68 17.57 -8.21
C ILE A 31 27.19 17.92 -8.11
N LEU A 32 26.37 17.47 -9.06
CA LEU A 32 24.92 17.69 -9.04
C LEU A 32 24.22 16.90 -7.92
N SER A 33 24.70 15.70 -7.57
CA SER A 33 24.26 15.00 -6.36
C SER A 33 24.65 15.82 -5.14
N THR A 34 25.94 16.10 -4.92
CA THR A 34 26.40 16.78 -3.70
C THR A 34 25.77 18.16 -3.50
N ALA A 35 25.50 18.91 -4.56
CA ALA A 35 24.75 20.18 -4.47
C ALA A 35 23.24 19.99 -4.19
N ALA A 36 22.65 18.84 -4.56
CA ALA A 36 21.31 18.43 -4.12
C ALA A 36 21.31 17.85 -2.69
N ASP A 37 22.40 17.21 -2.27
CA ASP A 37 22.58 16.61 -0.94
C ASP A 37 22.80 17.71 0.14
N TYR A 38 23.48 18.81 -0.21
CA TYR A 38 23.59 20.03 0.64
C TYR A 38 22.24 20.70 0.96
N ARG A 39 21.16 20.30 0.28
CA ARG A 39 19.78 20.71 0.58
C ARG A 39 19.21 20.01 1.82
N GLU A 40 19.92 19.02 2.38
CA GLU A 40 19.40 18.13 3.43
C GLU A 40 19.96 18.40 4.84
N GLU A 41 21.06 19.16 5.02
CA GLU A 41 21.75 19.28 6.32
C GLU A 41 21.57 20.61 7.09
N ASP A 42 21.57 21.78 6.45
CA ASP A 42 21.59 23.08 7.17
C ASP A 42 20.22 23.57 7.68
N GLY A 43 19.71 22.87 8.69
CA GLY A 43 18.64 23.35 9.59
C GLY A 43 19.17 23.86 10.93
N LEU A 44 20.39 24.43 10.96
CA LEU A 44 21.21 24.48 12.19
C LEU A 44 21.97 25.79 12.47
N PHE A 45 21.44 26.94 12.03
CA PHE A 45 21.83 28.26 12.53
C PHE A 45 20.62 28.92 13.22
N GLY A 46 20.84 29.51 14.40
CA GLY A 46 19.79 29.97 15.31
C GLY A 46 19.38 31.43 15.15
N ASP A 47 18.36 31.83 15.90
CA ASP A 47 17.94 33.22 16.05
C ASP A 47 18.97 34.04 16.85
N ASP A 48 19.72 34.93 16.18
CA ASP A 48 20.59 36.01 16.71
C ASP A 48 21.13 36.81 15.49
N GLU A 49 21.22 38.14 15.41
CA GLU A 49 20.88 39.28 16.30
C GLU A 49 20.33 40.48 15.47
N GLU A 50 19.74 41.49 16.13
CA GLU A 50 19.47 42.81 15.53
C GLU A 50 20.68 43.77 15.64
N GLU A 51 21.65 43.78 14.69
CA GLU A 51 22.46 45.00 14.41
C GLU A 51 23.37 44.90 13.15
N GLU A 52 23.15 45.77 12.15
CA GLU A 52 24.19 46.53 11.39
C GLU A 52 23.60 47.23 10.14
N ALA A 53 22.75 48.24 10.36
CA ALA A 53 22.22 49.08 9.28
C ALA A 53 23.17 50.26 8.93
N GLN A 54 24.44 50.01 8.56
CA GLN A 54 25.40 51.12 8.36
C GLN A 54 26.61 50.96 7.43
N LEU A 55 26.46 50.38 6.22
CA LEU A 55 27.42 50.62 5.13
C LEU A 55 26.72 50.69 3.75
N GLY A 56 26.81 51.86 3.10
CA GLY A 56 26.00 52.20 1.93
C GLY A 56 26.54 51.66 0.60
N VAL A 57 26.23 50.40 0.27
CA VAL A 57 26.46 49.80 -1.05
C VAL A 57 25.10 49.50 -1.73
N PRO A 58 24.90 49.79 -3.03
CA PRO A 58 23.60 49.57 -3.66
C PRO A 58 23.23 48.08 -3.80
N LYS A 59 22.11 47.64 -3.18
CA LYS A 59 21.52 46.34 -3.48
C LYS A 59 21.07 46.30 -4.95
N GLN A 60 21.74 45.50 -5.77
CA GLN A 60 21.49 45.44 -7.21
C GLN A 60 20.68 44.18 -7.58
N PHE A 61 19.34 44.32 -7.56
CA PHE A 61 18.33 43.45 -8.21
C PHE A 61 18.67 41.94 -8.33
N TYR A 62 18.41 41.14 -7.29
CA TYR A 62 18.45 39.67 -7.44
C TYR A 62 17.51 38.83 -6.54
N TYR A 63 16.77 39.43 -5.59
CA TYR A 63 16.02 38.68 -4.56
C TYR A 63 14.49 38.79 -4.61
N ASP A 64 13.91 39.64 -5.46
CA ASP A 64 12.47 39.97 -5.40
C ASP A 64 11.56 39.10 -6.30
N GLU A 65 12.09 38.07 -6.99
CA GLU A 65 11.32 37.17 -7.89
C GLU A 65 11.34 35.68 -7.48
N TYR A 66 11.89 35.31 -6.31
CA TYR A 66 12.09 33.90 -5.93
C TYR A 66 11.68 33.56 -4.49
N ASP A 67 10.63 32.74 -4.34
CA ASP A 67 10.01 32.30 -3.07
C ASP A 67 10.89 31.46 -2.10
N ASP A 68 12.15 31.19 -2.43
CA ASP A 68 13.07 30.43 -1.57
C ASP A 68 14.54 30.85 -1.83
N PRO A 69 15.23 31.46 -0.85
CA PRO A 69 16.61 31.92 -0.99
C PRO A 69 17.68 30.85 -0.71
N TYR A 70 17.33 29.64 -0.27
CA TYR A 70 18.30 28.60 0.18
C TYR A 70 18.62 27.51 -0.85
N ASP A 71 18.11 27.61 -2.08
CA ASP A 71 18.31 26.59 -3.13
C ASP A 71 19.66 26.78 -3.86
N ILE A 72 20.76 26.42 -3.18
CA ILE A 72 22.15 26.51 -3.69
C ILE A 72 22.32 25.77 -5.03
N LEU A 73 21.66 24.61 -5.21
CA LEU A 73 21.64 23.87 -6.47
C LEU A 73 21.05 24.74 -7.59
N LYS A 74 19.86 25.30 -7.41
CA LYS A 74 19.20 26.19 -8.36
C LYS A 74 20.01 27.46 -8.62
N MET A 75 20.74 27.99 -7.63
CA MET A 75 21.68 29.11 -7.85
C MET A 75 22.85 28.67 -8.76
N MET A 76 23.55 27.58 -8.42
CA MET A 76 24.67 27.03 -9.22
C MET A 76 24.26 26.70 -10.66
N MET A 77 23.06 26.12 -10.83
CA MET A 77 22.54 25.65 -12.11
C MET A 77 22.11 26.75 -13.07
N ASN A 78 21.83 27.95 -12.54
CA ASN A 78 21.34 29.10 -13.27
C ASN A 78 22.31 30.30 -13.24
N TYR A 79 23.46 30.16 -12.58
CA TYR A 79 24.51 31.18 -12.51
C TYR A 79 25.02 31.58 -13.90
N VAL A 80 24.97 32.89 -14.20
CA VAL A 80 25.38 33.45 -15.50
C VAL A 80 26.81 33.97 -15.43
N ASP A 81 27.75 33.18 -15.96
CA ASP A 81 29.17 33.57 -16.05
C ASP A 81 29.45 34.50 -17.24
N ASN A 82 30.44 35.39 -17.06
CA ASN A 82 30.50 36.71 -17.68
C ASN A 82 30.59 36.74 -19.21
N ASP A 83 31.19 35.74 -19.87
CA ASP A 83 31.35 35.75 -21.34
C ASP A 83 30.82 34.47 -22.02
N ALA A 84 30.15 33.58 -21.28
CA ALA A 84 29.76 32.26 -21.79
C ALA A 84 28.41 31.71 -21.27
N GLY A 85 27.70 32.44 -20.39
CA GLY A 85 26.40 32.01 -19.88
C GLY A 85 26.45 30.82 -18.92
N THR A 86 25.27 30.25 -18.62
CA THR A 86 25.11 29.16 -17.65
C THR A 86 25.82 27.88 -18.08
N CYS A 87 25.99 26.93 -17.15
CA CYS A 87 26.57 25.61 -17.46
C CYS A 87 25.83 24.86 -18.58
N LEU A 88 24.52 25.09 -18.74
CA LEU A 88 23.71 24.52 -19.82
C LEU A 88 24.06 25.10 -21.21
N HIS A 89 24.45 26.37 -21.29
CA HIS A 89 24.98 26.97 -22.53
C HIS A 89 26.29 26.29 -22.92
N LEU A 90 27.21 26.12 -21.96
CA LEU A 90 28.51 25.48 -22.19
C LEU A 90 28.35 24.02 -22.67
N ALA A 91 27.51 23.22 -21.98
CA ALA A 91 27.23 21.85 -22.36
C ALA A 91 26.57 21.73 -23.75
N THR A 92 25.64 22.64 -24.08
CA THR A 92 24.98 22.68 -25.40
C THR A 92 25.96 23.08 -26.50
N LYS A 93 26.76 24.13 -26.29
CA LYS A 93 27.79 24.63 -27.25
C LYS A 93 28.90 23.62 -27.52
N LEU A 94 29.20 22.74 -26.56
CA LEU A 94 30.13 21.60 -26.72
C LEU A 94 29.48 20.35 -27.32
N SER A 95 28.18 20.38 -27.66
CA SER A 95 27.40 19.22 -28.13
C SER A 95 27.46 18.01 -27.20
N TYR A 96 27.55 18.25 -25.89
CA TYR A 96 27.75 17.19 -24.89
C TYR A 96 26.42 16.70 -24.30
N ALA A 97 25.76 15.80 -25.03
CA ALA A 97 24.40 15.32 -24.75
C ALA A 97 24.16 14.84 -23.31
N ASP A 98 25.09 14.07 -22.72
CA ASP A 98 24.89 13.55 -21.36
C ASP A 98 25.03 14.63 -20.27
N ALA A 99 25.82 15.68 -20.51
CA ALA A 99 25.85 16.84 -19.62
C ALA A 99 24.57 17.67 -19.77
N VAL A 100 24.09 17.93 -20.99
CA VAL A 100 22.80 18.60 -21.22
C VAL A 100 21.66 17.83 -20.53
N ARG A 101 21.61 16.50 -20.67
CA ARG A 101 20.60 15.65 -20.03
C ARG A 101 20.70 15.69 -18.51
N ALA A 102 21.91 15.64 -17.93
CA ALA A 102 22.10 15.73 -16.49
C ALA A 102 21.72 17.12 -15.92
N LEU A 103 22.11 18.19 -16.61
CA LEU A 103 21.82 19.57 -16.20
C LEU A 103 20.33 19.92 -16.31
N LEU A 104 19.66 19.47 -17.38
CA LEU A 104 18.21 19.60 -17.50
C LEU A 104 17.53 18.81 -16.38
N ALA A 105 17.81 17.51 -16.23
CA ALA A 105 17.18 16.66 -15.20
C ALA A 105 17.38 17.19 -13.76
N ALA A 106 18.54 17.80 -13.46
CA ALA A 106 18.83 18.43 -12.17
C ALA A 106 18.27 19.86 -12.00
N GLY A 107 17.57 20.40 -13.01
CA GLY A 107 16.72 21.58 -12.85
C GLY A 107 17.15 22.88 -13.54
N SER A 108 18.19 22.91 -14.38
CA SER A 108 18.58 24.12 -15.12
C SER A 108 17.41 24.72 -15.91
N ASP A 109 17.33 26.06 -15.92
CA ASP A 109 16.36 26.81 -16.71
C ASP A 109 16.94 27.12 -18.11
N PRO A 110 16.33 26.61 -19.20
CA PRO A 110 16.81 26.88 -20.56
C PRO A 110 16.42 28.28 -21.08
N THR A 111 15.54 29.01 -20.38
CA THR A 111 15.05 30.33 -20.82
C THR A 111 15.97 31.50 -20.44
N ILE A 112 17.00 31.25 -19.62
CA ILE A 112 17.96 32.27 -19.21
C ILE A 112 18.83 32.65 -20.42
N PRO A 113 18.89 33.93 -20.81
CA PRO A 113 19.81 34.39 -21.86
C PRO A 113 21.22 34.60 -21.32
N ASN A 114 22.22 34.47 -22.17
CA ASN A 114 23.57 34.98 -21.93
C ASN A 114 23.68 36.49 -22.29
N LYS A 115 24.88 37.07 -22.20
CA LYS A 115 25.12 38.47 -22.56
C LYS A 115 24.92 38.81 -24.04
N GLU A 116 24.91 37.83 -24.94
CA GLU A 116 24.59 38.01 -26.37
C GLU A 116 23.06 38.05 -26.60
N GLY A 117 22.25 37.80 -25.55
CA GLY A 117 20.79 37.68 -25.63
C GLY A 117 20.28 36.31 -26.07
N ALA A 118 21.19 35.37 -26.37
CA ALA A 118 20.87 34.02 -26.79
C ALA A 118 20.63 33.09 -25.59
N THR A 119 19.65 32.20 -25.72
CA THR A 119 19.33 31.15 -24.73
C THR A 119 20.27 29.94 -24.88
N SER A 120 20.18 28.97 -23.97
CA SER A 120 20.94 27.74 -24.11
C SER A 120 20.48 26.89 -25.31
N PHE A 121 19.23 27.03 -25.75
CA PHE A 121 18.67 26.29 -26.88
C PHE A 121 19.11 26.88 -28.23
N ASP A 122 19.40 28.17 -28.33
CA ASP A 122 19.85 28.81 -29.58
C ASP A 122 21.20 28.26 -30.11
N TYR A 123 22.02 27.68 -29.22
CA TYR A 123 23.26 26.99 -29.59
C TYR A 123 23.06 25.51 -30.00
N CYS A 124 21.81 25.01 -30.02
CA CYS A 124 21.46 23.62 -30.35
C CYS A 124 21.56 23.32 -31.85
N THR A 125 22.79 23.15 -32.34
CA THR A 125 23.10 22.86 -33.75
C THR A 125 23.18 21.37 -34.09
N ASP A 126 23.36 20.49 -33.11
CA ASP A 126 23.38 19.03 -33.30
C ASP A 126 22.02 18.38 -33.02
N LYS A 127 21.67 17.39 -33.85
CA LYS A 127 20.50 16.53 -33.68
C LYS A 127 20.53 15.73 -32.38
N SER A 128 21.71 15.41 -31.86
CA SER A 128 21.81 14.70 -30.57
C SER A 128 21.24 15.55 -29.43
N ILE A 129 21.61 16.83 -29.36
CA ILE A 129 21.13 17.78 -28.35
C ILE A 129 19.66 18.11 -28.54
N LEU A 130 19.20 18.28 -29.78
CA LEU A 130 17.77 18.46 -30.08
C LEU A 130 16.95 17.26 -29.61
N GLY A 131 17.52 16.05 -29.68
CA GLY A 131 16.97 14.84 -29.06
C GLY A 131 16.77 15.01 -27.55
N VAL A 132 17.78 15.47 -26.82
CA VAL A 132 17.70 15.66 -25.35
C VAL A 132 16.63 16.70 -24.95
N TYR A 133 16.53 17.83 -25.65
CA TYR A 133 15.48 18.82 -25.35
C TYR A 133 14.07 18.30 -25.68
N ASN A 134 13.93 17.46 -26.70
CA ASN A 134 12.66 16.79 -27.02
C ASN A 134 12.31 15.70 -25.98
N GLU A 135 13.28 14.88 -25.56
CA GLU A 135 13.15 13.89 -24.47
C GLU A 135 12.64 14.58 -23.19
N GLU A 136 13.26 15.70 -22.80
CA GLU A 136 12.91 16.48 -21.62
C GLU A 136 11.50 17.08 -21.71
N LEU A 137 11.09 17.63 -22.86
CA LEU A 137 9.72 18.15 -23.05
C LEU A 137 8.66 17.04 -22.94
N LEU A 138 8.94 15.85 -23.46
CA LEU A 138 8.05 14.69 -23.37
C LEU A 138 7.99 14.15 -21.93
N GLN A 139 9.13 14.09 -21.24
CA GLN A 139 9.20 13.67 -19.82
C GLN A 139 8.51 14.67 -18.89
N ALA A 140 8.66 15.98 -19.11
CA ALA A 140 7.91 17.01 -18.38
C ALA A 140 6.39 16.94 -18.66
N THR A 141 5.99 16.55 -19.88
CA THR A 141 4.59 16.32 -20.27
C THR A 141 4.00 15.07 -19.63
N ALA A 142 4.77 13.98 -19.53
CA ALA A 142 4.39 12.74 -18.85
C ALA A 142 4.22 12.96 -17.34
N ASN A 143 5.12 13.75 -16.74
CA ASN A 143 5.15 14.05 -15.31
C ASN A 143 4.25 15.24 -14.90
N SER A 144 3.30 15.64 -15.77
CA SER A 144 2.32 16.71 -15.51
C SER A 144 2.93 18.08 -15.11
N ASN A 145 4.19 18.35 -15.45
CA ASN A 145 4.93 19.52 -14.96
C ASN A 145 4.71 20.75 -15.85
N THR A 146 3.51 21.34 -15.78
CA THR A 146 3.08 22.51 -16.57
C THR A 146 4.06 23.71 -16.49
N PRO A 147 4.64 24.09 -15.32
CA PRO A 147 5.65 25.15 -15.27
C PRO A 147 6.91 24.85 -16.09
N ARG A 148 7.37 23.59 -16.09
CA ARG A 148 8.57 23.16 -16.81
C ARG A 148 8.34 23.04 -18.31
N VAL A 149 7.18 22.50 -18.73
CA VAL A 149 6.72 22.52 -20.12
C VAL A 149 6.68 23.97 -20.65
N ARG A 150 6.10 24.91 -19.88
CA ARG A 150 6.05 26.34 -20.25
C ARG A 150 7.44 26.94 -20.46
N LYS A 151 8.43 26.59 -19.64
CA LYS A 151 9.82 27.04 -19.80
C LYS A 151 10.47 26.47 -21.07
N LEU A 152 10.31 25.18 -21.33
CA LEU A 152 10.87 24.53 -22.54
C LEU A 152 10.28 25.12 -23.83
N LEU A 153 8.96 25.34 -23.88
CA LEU A 153 8.30 26.01 -25.01
C LEU A 153 8.79 27.47 -25.18
N LYS A 154 8.93 28.22 -24.08
CA LYS A 154 9.46 29.60 -24.09
C LYS A 154 10.93 29.67 -24.55
N ALA A 155 11.71 28.61 -24.33
CA ALA A 155 13.08 28.47 -24.85
C ALA A 155 13.14 28.03 -26.33
N GLY A 156 12.01 27.91 -27.03
CA GLY A 156 11.96 27.57 -28.46
C GLY A 156 11.96 26.08 -28.79
N VAL A 157 11.86 25.19 -27.79
CA VAL A 157 11.70 23.75 -28.04
C VAL A 157 10.38 23.50 -28.78
N SER A 158 10.43 22.71 -29.85
CA SER A 158 9.27 22.50 -30.72
C SER A 158 8.08 21.91 -29.97
N VAL A 159 6.94 22.60 -30.04
CA VAL A 159 5.64 22.10 -29.52
C VAL A 159 5.23 20.76 -30.16
N ASN A 160 5.77 20.45 -31.35
CA ASN A 160 5.58 19.19 -32.07
C ASN A 160 6.79 18.25 -31.95
N ALA A 161 7.55 18.31 -30.84
CA ALA A 161 8.55 17.31 -30.47
C ALA A 161 7.97 15.88 -30.47
N SER A 162 8.78 14.89 -30.86
CA SER A 162 8.35 13.48 -30.98
C SER A 162 9.23 12.51 -30.22
N ASP A 163 8.65 11.40 -29.76
CA ASP A 163 9.33 10.29 -29.05
C ASP A 163 10.27 9.44 -29.93
N GLY A 164 10.47 9.81 -31.20
CA GLY A 164 11.45 9.25 -32.10
C GLY A 164 10.89 8.36 -33.19
N ALA A 165 11.77 7.63 -33.87
CA ALA A 165 11.44 6.92 -35.11
C ALA A 165 10.70 5.56 -34.91
N SER A 166 10.35 5.19 -33.68
CA SER A 166 9.57 3.98 -33.35
C SER A 166 8.06 4.25 -33.45
N SER A 167 7.55 5.15 -32.61
CA SER A 167 6.13 5.48 -32.44
C SER A 167 5.75 6.82 -33.09
N ASP A 168 6.67 7.80 -33.03
CA ASP A 168 6.47 9.18 -33.50
C ASP A 168 5.28 9.89 -32.83
N ASN A 169 4.99 9.53 -31.57
CA ASN A 169 4.02 10.25 -30.73
C ASN A 169 4.56 11.63 -30.43
N LYS A 170 3.69 12.64 -30.49
CA LYS A 170 4.03 14.05 -30.27
C LYS A 170 3.72 14.47 -28.83
N ALA A 171 4.27 15.59 -28.35
CA ALA A 171 3.93 16.14 -27.03
C ALA A 171 2.41 16.20 -26.76
N LEU A 172 1.59 16.54 -27.76
CA LEU A 172 0.14 16.56 -27.63
C LEU A 172 -0.51 15.16 -27.50
N HIS A 173 0.07 14.12 -28.12
CA HIS A 173 -0.36 12.72 -27.89
C HIS A 173 -0.04 12.30 -26.45
N TRP A 174 1.13 12.68 -25.93
CA TRP A 174 1.50 12.41 -24.54
C TRP A 174 0.56 13.16 -23.58
N ALA A 175 0.32 14.46 -23.78
CA ALA A 175 -0.58 15.23 -22.93
C ALA A 175 -2.01 14.65 -22.89
N ALA A 176 -2.56 14.22 -24.04
CA ALA A 176 -3.85 13.54 -24.12
C ALA A 176 -3.83 12.14 -23.47
N SER A 177 -2.80 11.33 -23.76
CA SER A 177 -2.66 9.94 -23.26
C SER A 177 -2.39 9.86 -21.75
N TYR A 178 -1.79 10.89 -21.15
CA TYR A 178 -1.60 10.99 -19.69
C TYR A 178 -2.77 11.66 -18.95
N GLY A 179 -3.64 12.40 -19.64
CA GLY A 179 -4.81 13.06 -19.03
C GLY A 179 -4.55 14.49 -18.52
N ASN A 180 -3.59 15.20 -19.11
CA ASN A 180 -3.12 16.50 -18.62
C ASN A 180 -3.80 17.67 -19.37
N ALA A 181 -5.05 17.98 -19.04
CA ALA A 181 -5.85 19.02 -19.71
C ALA A 181 -5.15 20.39 -19.79
N ASP A 182 -4.50 20.85 -18.71
CA ASP A 182 -3.73 22.10 -18.70
C ASP A 182 -2.56 22.09 -19.70
N ILE A 183 -1.91 20.93 -19.90
CA ILE A 183 -0.79 20.80 -20.84
C ILE A 183 -1.32 20.65 -22.26
N VAL A 184 -2.44 19.95 -22.49
CA VAL A 184 -3.14 19.93 -23.78
C VAL A 184 -3.48 21.36 -24.22
N LYS A 185 -4.07 22.15 -23.31
CA LYS A 185 -4.39 23.57 -23.54
C LYS A 185 -3.14 24.40 -23.78
N LEU A 186 -2.11 24.28 -22.94
CA LEU A 186 -0.85 25.00 -23.08
C LEU A 186 -0.14 24.72 -24.42
N LEU A 187 -0.15 23.47 -24.87
CA LEU A 187 0.41 23.08 -26.18
C LEU A 187 -0.42 23.67 -27.32
N CYS A 188 -1.76 23.63 -27.25
CA CYS A 188 -2.63 24.25 -28.25
C CYS A 188 -2.50 25.79 -28.29
N GLU A 189 -2.30 26.44 -27.14
CA GLU A 189 -1.96 27.87 -27.03
C GLU A 189 -0.60 28.22 -27.69
N HIS A 190 0.29 27.25 -27.88
CA HIS A 190 1.57 27.38 -28.59
C HIS A 190 1.53 26.75 -29.99
N GLU A 191 0.36 26.74 -30.65
CA GLU A 191 0.17 26.27 -32.04
C GLU A 191 0.53 24.79 -32.29
N ALA A 192 0.33 23.92 -31.29
CA ALA A 192 0.40 22.47 -31.50
C ALA A 192 -0.57 22.02 -32.59
N ASN A 193 -0.11 21.15 -33.49
CA ASN A 193 -0.98 20.61 -34.54
C ASN A 193 -1.91 19.55 -33.94
N VAL A 194 -3.15 19.97 -33.63
CA VAL A 194 -4.19 19.14 -32.99
C VAL A 194 -4.53 17.88 -33.78
N ASN A 195 -4.31 17.91 -35.10
CA ASN A 195 -4.58 16.82 -36.04
C ASN A 195 -3.34 16.00 -36.43
N ILE A 196 -2.22 16.19 -35.72
CA ILE A 196 -0.98 15.47 -36.01
C ILE A 196 -1.13 13.97 -35.73
N THR A 197 -0.73 13.13 -36.68
CA THR A 197 -0.79 11.67 -36.53
C THR A 197 0.55 11.08 -36.12
N ASN A 198 0.56 10.14 -35.18
CA ASN A 198 1.71 9.26 -34.95
C ASN A 198 1.88 8.22 -36.09
N LYS A 199 2.88 7.32 -36.00
CA LYS A 199 3.13 6.30 -37.05
C LYS A 199 1.98 5.33 -37.28
N ALA A 200 1.15 5.05 -36.27
CA ALA A 200 -0.05 4.23 -36.42
C ALA A 200 -1.22 4.99 -37.08
N GLY A 201 -1.07 6.28 -37.37
CA GLY A 201 -2.13 7.15 -37.90
C GLY A 201 -3.13 7.62 -36.83
N VAL A 202 -2.84 7.38 -35.55
CA VAL A 202 -3.65 7.82 -34.40
C VAL A 202 -3.39 9.30 -34.16
N THR A 203 -4.41 10.07 -33.75
CA THR A 203 -4.29 11.50 -33.36
C THR A 203 -4.54 11.65 -31.85
N PRO A 204 -4.15 12.77 -31.21
CA PRO A 204 -4.42 13.02 -29.80
C PRO A 204 -5.91 12.89 -29.41
N LEU A 205 -6.82 13.19 -30.33
CA LEU A 205 -8.27 13.00 -30.12
C LEU A 205 -8.66 11.52 -29.97
N HIS A 206 -8.00 10.60 -30.68
CA HIS A 206 -8.23 9.16 -30.49
C HIS A 206 -7.77 8.70 -29.11
N ASP A 207 -6.62 9.20 -28.62
CA ASP A 207 -6.09 8.87 -27.30
C ASP A 207 -7.01 9.41 -26.18
N ALA A 208 -7.46 10.66 -26.32
CA ALA A 208 -8.41 11.30 -25.40
C ALA A 208 -9.77 10.57 -25.36
N VAL A 209 -10.33 10.20 -26.52
CA VAL A 209 -11.59 9.44 -26.59
C VAL A 209 -11.43 8.03 -26.04
N ASN A 210 -10.31 7.35 -26.29
CA ASN A 210 -10.02 6.02 -25.75
C ASN A 210 -9.83 6.03 -24.21
N ARG A 211 -9.52 7.18 -23.62
CA ARG A 211 -9.55 7.41 -22.16
C ARG A 211 -10.93 7.81 -21.62
N GLY A 212 -11.84 8.27 -22.47
CA GLY A 212 -13.14 8.84 -22.06
C GLY A 212 -13.06 10.24 -21.46
N ASP A 213 -11.98 10.98 -21.69
CA ASP A 213 -11.75 12.30 -21.08
C ASP A 213 -12.51 13.41 -21.82
N LEU A 214 -13.71 13.73 -21.32
CA LEU A 214 -14.61 14.72 -21.92
C LEU A 214 -13.99 16.12 -22.01
N GLU A 215 -13.13 16.52 -21.08
CA GLU A 215 -12.60 17.88 -21.03
C GLU A 215 -11.40 18.05 -21.97
N ILE A 216 -10.52 17.04 -22.05
CA ILE A 216 -9.50 17.01 -23.09
C ILE A 216 -10.14 16.96 -24.48
N VAL A 217 -11.21 16.18 -24.67
CA VAL A 217 -11.94 16.15 -25.94
C VAL A 217 -12.57 17.51 -26.25
N ARG A 218 -13.17 18.21 -25.27
CA ARG A 218 -13.66 19.59 -25.44
C ARG A 218 -12.55 20.51 -25.93
N ILE A 219 -11.42 20.57 -25.23
CA ILE A 219 -10.28 21.43 -25.58
C ILE A 219 -9.77 21.11 -26.98
N LEU A 220 -9.56 19.83 -27.31
CA LEU A 220 -9.11 19.43 -28.64
C LEU A 220 -10.11 19.83 -29.74
N LEU A 221 -11.42 19.70 -29.50
CA LEU A 221 -12.46 20.15 -30.44
C LEU A 221 -12.50 21.69 -30.61
N GLU A 222 -12.37 22.45 -29.52
CA GLU A 222 -12.29 23.92 -29.54
C GLU A 222 -11.11 24.42 -30.38
N TYR A 223 -9.95 23.77 -30.26
CA TYR A 223 -8.76 24.04 -31.10
C TYR A 223 -8.78 23.33 -32.48
N GLY A 224 -9.90 22.71 -32.87
CA GLY A 224 -10.12 22.25 -34.26
C GLY A 224 -9.69 20.81 -34.57
N ALA A 225 -9.73 19.89 -33.60
CA ALA A 225 -9.54 18.46 -33.84
C ALA A 225 -10.63 17.90 -34.79
N ALA A 226 -10.19 17.16 -35.81
CA ALA A 226 -11.02 16.52 -36.81
C ALA A 226 -11.44 15.12 -36.34
N THR A 227 -12.76 14.90 -36.28
CA THR A 227 -13.39 13.67 -35.75
C THR A 227 -13.43 12.51 -36.75
N ASP A 228 -13.07 12.76 -38.01
CA ASP A 228 -13.19 11.87 -39.17
C ASP A 228 -11.87 11.18 -39.59
N ILE A 229 -10.73 11.64 -39.06
CA ILE A 229 -9.41 11.01 -39.28
C ILE A 229 -9.46 9.55 -38.81
N LYS A 230 -8.90 8.64 -39.61
CA LYS A 230 -8.87 7.19 -39.32
C LYS A 230 -7.46 6.69 -39.03
N ALA A 231 -7.28 5.97 -37.95
CA ALA A 231 -6.02 5.29 -37.66
C ALA A 231 -5.69 4.24 -38.73
N LYS A 232 -4.43 4.18 -39.13
CA LYS A 232 -3.94 3.35 -40.27
C LYS A 232 -3.52 1.96 -39.80
N GLU A 233 -2.98 1.86 -38.59
CA GLU A 233 -2.45 0.63 -37.97
C GLU A 233 -2.78 0.59 -36.47
N GLY A 234 -2.32 -0.45 -35.76
CA GLY A 234 -2.59 -0.63 -34.33
C GLY A 234 -4.04 -1.04 -33.99
N PRO A 235 -4.43 -1.01 -32.70
CA PRO A 235 -5.74 -1.48 -32.22
C PRO A 235 -6.92 -0.61 -32.69
N CYS A 236 -6.65 0.63 -33.11
CA CYS A 236 -7.64 1.57 -33.65
C CYS A 236 -7.80 1.48 -35.17
N LYS A 237 -7.09 0.57 -35.86
CA LYS A 237 -7.04 0.49 -37.34
C LYS A 237 -8.42 0.57 -38.00
N GLY A 238 -8.59 1.55 -38.89
CA GLY A 238 -9.82 1.81 -39.64
C GLY A 238 -10.93 2.54 -38.88
N LYS A 239 -10.78 2.73 -37.56
CA LYS A 239 -11.70 3.50 -36.72
C LYS A 239 -11.34 4.99 -36.76
N THR A 240 -12.37 5.82 -36.66
CA THR A 240 -12.28 7.24 -36.31
C THR A 240 -12.34 7.42 -34.79
N ALA A 241 -12.14 8.65 -34.30
CA ALA A 241 -12.42 9.01 -32.91
C ALA A 241 -13.87 8.65 -32.50
N LEU A 242 -14.86 8.97 -33.34
CA LEU A 242 -16.27 8.62 -33.09
C LEU A 242 -16.51 7.10 -32.95
N ASN A 243 -15.75 6.27 -33.67
CA ASN A 243 -15.84 4.80 -33.61
C ASN A 243 -15.13 4.18 -32.38
N LEU A 244 -14.56 5.00 -31.49
CA LEU A 244 -13.98 4.57 -30.20
C LEU A 244 -14.88 4.92 -28.99
N VAL A 245 -15.99 5.63 -29.22
CA VAL A 245 -16.89 6.09 -28.16
C VAL A 245 -17.65 4.95 -27.50
N THR A 246 -17.76 5.00 -26.18
CA THR A 246 -18.50 4.04 -25.35
C THR A 246 -19.65 4.67 -24.54
N THR A 247 -19.73 6.00 -24.47
CA THR A 247 -20.74 6.74 -23.67
C THR A 247 -21.54 7.73 -24.52
N VAL A 248 -22.81 7.91 -24.19
CA VAL A 248 -23.73 8.79 -24.95
C VAL A 248 -23.28 10.25 -24.90
N GLU A 249 -22.85 10.73 -23.73
CA GLU A 249 -22.35 12.11 -23.54
C GLU A 249 -21.14 12.44 -24.43
N MET A 250 -20.22 11.48 -24.60
CA MET A 250 -19.08 11.62 -25.51
C MET A 250 -19.52 11.56 -26.99
N GLN A 251 -20.55 10.78 -27.31
CA GLN A 251 -21.10 10.72 -28.66
C GLN A 251 -21.79 12.05 -29.03
N GLU A 252 -22.52 12.65 -28.10
CA GLU A 252 -23.10 13.99 -28.23
C GLU A 252 -21.99 15.05 -28.36
N LEU A 253 -20.94 14.99 -27.54
CA LEU A 253 -19.81 15.93 -27.60
C LEU A 253 -19.08 15.90 -28.96
N LEU A 254 -18.82 14.71 -29.53
CA LEU A 254 -18.18 14.56 -30.84
C LEU A 254 -19.10 14.85 -32.04
N THR A 255 -20.42 14.97 -31.83
CA THR A 255 -21.41 15.25 -32.90
C THR A 255 -22.04 16.65 -32.80
N SER A 256 -21.84 17.35 -31.68
CA SER A 256 -22.27 18.73 -31.48
C SER A 256 -21.52 19.70 -32.40
N PRO A 257 -22.20 20.65 -33.08
CA PRO A 257 -21.54 21.68 -33.88
C PRO A 257 -20.83 22.69 -32.97
N VAL A 258 -19.51 22.60 -32.89
CA VAL A 258 -18.66 23.53 -32.11
C VAL A 258 -18.86 24.96 -32.61
N ILE A 259 -19.42 25.82 -31.75
CA ILE A 259 -19.54 27.26 -32.00
C ILE A 259 -18.15 27.87 -31.84
N ARG A 260 -17.64 28.51 -32.91
CA ARG A 260 -16.33 29.16 -32.91
C ARG A 260 -16.46 30.63 -32.53
N GLU A 261 -15.77 31.06 -31.48
CA GLU A 261 -15.43 32.47 -31.30
C GLU A 261 -14.17 32.78 -32.11
N GLU A 262 -14.30 33.60 -33.16
CA GLU A 262 -13.17 33.95 -34.03
C GLU A 262 -12.24 34.97 -33.37
N LYS A 263 -10.98 34.58 -33.14
CA LYS A 263 -9.86 35.53 -32.99
C LYS A 263 -9.13 35.68 -34.35
N PRO A 264 -8.65 36.88 -34.70
CA PRO A 264 -8.29 37.19 -36.07
C PRO A 264 -6.96 36.57 -36.49
N VAL A 265 -6.98 35.83 -37.61
CA VAL A 265 -5.79 35.25 -38.27
C VAL A 265 -5.55 35.94 -39.62
N ALA A 266 -4.30 36.21 -39.96
CA ALA A 266 -3.94 36.84 -41.23
C ALA A 266 -3.94 35.82 -42.41
N ASN A 267 -4.40 36.28 -43.57
CA ASN A 267 -4.65 35.51 -44.81
C ASN A 267 -3.60 34.44 -45.19
N GLY A 268 -4.06 33.22 -45.58
CA GLY A 268 -3.20 32.09 -45.97
C GLY A 268 -3.64 31.15 -47.11
N ALA A 269 -4.75 31.42 -47.81
CA ALA A 269 -5.17 30.87 -49.12
C ALA A 269 -5.28 29.33 -49.39
N ALA A 270 -6.55 28.87 -49.57
CA ALA A 270 -7.01 27.81 -50.50
C ALA A 270 -6.57 26.33 -50.27
N THR A 271 -7.25 25.29 -50.78
CA THR A 271 -8.38 25.20 -51.75
C THR A 271 -9.36 24.07 -51.37
N GLN A 272 -10.62 24.12 -51.84
CA GLN A 272 -11.66 23.11 -51.58
C GLN A 272 -11.60 21.91 -52.55
N GLN A 273 -12.19 20.77 -52.15
CA GLN A 273 -13.25 20.10 -52.91
C GLN A 273 -14.03 19.12 -52.02
N ALA A 274 -15.33 18.93 -52.30
CA ALA A 274 -16.29 18.12 -51.55
C ALA A 274 -17.14 17.27 -52.52
N LEU A 275 -17.94 16.32 -52.01
CA LEU A 275 -19.19 15.82 -52.62
C LEU A 275 -19.91 14.76 -51.72
N ASP A 276 -21.08 15.14 -51.20
CA ASP A 276 -22.42 14.49 -51.26
C ASP A 276 -22.52 13.11 -51.97
N SER A 277 -23.47 12.18 -51.73
CA SER A 277 -24.63 11.96 -50.81
C SER A 277 -25.04 10.45 -50.95
N GLU A 278 -26.14 9.82 -50.50
CA GLU A 278 -27.41 10.11 -49.78
C GLU A 278 -27.86 8.76 -49.11
N SER A 279 -28.76 8.63 -48.13
CA SER A 279 -30.25 8.67 -48.25
C SER A 279 -30.95 8.04 -47.01
N LEU A 280 -32.27 8.22 -46.90
CA LEU A 280 -33.18 7.82 -45.78
C LEU A 280 -34.14 6.66 -46.21
N PRO A 281 -35.25 6.25 -45.51
CA PRO A 281 -35.78 6.57 -44.17
C PRO A 281 -36.27 5.31 -43.34
N SER A 282 -37.00 5.57 -42.23
CA SER A 282 -38.26 4.88 -41.80
C SER A 282 -38.23 3.46 -41.19
N GLU A 283 -39.09 3.07 -40.22
CA GLU A 283 -40.06 3.80 -39.37
C GLU A 283 -40.57 2.93 -38.18
N THR A 284 -40.93 3.56 -37.03
CA THR A 284 -42.01 3.19 -36.06
C THR A 284 -42.13 1.78 -35.41
N SER A 285 -42.77 1.56 -34.25
CA SER A 285 -43.12 2.41 -33.06
C SER A 285 -43.85 1.55 -31.99
N THR A 286 -43.66 1.83 -30.69
CA THR A 286 -44.69 1.76 -29.58
C THR A 286 -45.45 0.43 -29.29
N LEU A 287 -45.96 0.09 -28.09
CA LEU A 287 -45.89 0.57 -26.69
C LEU A 287 -46.16 -0.66 -25.76
N PRO A 288 -46.93 -0.63 -24.65
CA PRO A 288 -46.38 -0.58 -23.29
C PRO A 288 -46.74 -1.79 -22.40
N LEU A 289 -46.26 -1.81 -21.15
CA LEU A 289 -46.80 -2.65 -20.07
C LEU A 289 -47.11 -1.82 -18.81
N THR A 290 -48.16 -2.23 -18.09
CA THR A 290 -48.66 -1.59 -16.86
C THR A 290 -48.89 -2.64 -15.75
N PRO A 291 -48.97 -2.26 -14.46
CA PRO A 291 -48.63 -3.16 -13.34
C PRO A 291 -49.82 -3.79 -12.58
N ALA A 292 -49.53 -4.87 -11.85
CA ALA A 292 -50.35 -5.50 -10.81
C ALA A 292 -49.38 -6.16 -9.79
N SER A 293 -49.22 -5.65 -8.55
CA SER A 293 -50.10 -5.69 -7.37
C SER A 293 -49.88 -6.92 -6.46
N THR A 294 -49.12 -6.71 -5.39
CA THR A 294 -49.20 -7.35 -4.05
C THR A 294 -49.78 -8.77 -3.90
N SER A 295 -48.97 -9.69 -3.37
CA SER A 295 -49.47 -10.86 -2.61
C SER A 295 -48.59 -11.12 -1.38
N SER A 296 -49.19 -11.62 -0.30
CA SER A 296 -48.56 -11.80 1.01
C SER A 296 -47.58 -12.97 1.07
N LEU A 297 -46.42 -12.78 1.71
CA LEU A 297 -45.47 -13.85 2.04
C LEU A 297 -45.81 -14.50 3.41
N PRO A 298 -45.69 -15.84 3.55
CA PRO A 298 -46.01 -16.54 4.79
C PRO A 298 -44.88 -16.53 5.82
N SER A 299 -45.23 -16.47 7.11
CA SER A 299 -44.31 -16.44 8.23
C SER A 299 -43.93 -17.83 8.76
N THR A 300 -42.74 -18.34 8.42
CA THR A 300 -42.14 -19.56 9.02
C THR A 300 -40.63 -19.63 8.78
N PRO A 301 -39.84 -20.23 9.68
CA PRO A 301 -39.86 -20.09 11.14
C PRO A 301 -38.46 -19.72 11.71
N LEU A 302 -38.34 -19.51 13.02
CA LEU A 302 -37.04 -19.40 13.69
C LEU A 302 -36.24 -20.71 13.56
N PHE A 303 -35.25 -20.73 12.66
CA PHE A 303 -34.29 -21.82 12.57
C PHE A 303 -33.37 -21.83 13.80
N LYS A 304 -33.71 -22.67 14.79
CA LYS A 304 -32.72 -23.10 15.78
C LYS A 304 -31.59 -23.82 15.05
N CYS A 305 -30.41 -23.21 15.02
CA CYS A 305 -29.21 -23.84 14.47
C CYS A 305 -28.79 -25.01 15.38
N HIS A 306 -29.38 -26.19 15.15
CA HIS A 306 -28.79 -27.43 15.61
C HIS A 306 -27.56 -27.72 14.75
N LEU A 307 -26.38 -27.48 15.33
CA LEU A 307 -25.14 -28.14 14.90
C LEU A 307 -25.33 -29.66 15.02
N GLN A 308 -25.91 -30.27 13.99
CA GLN A 308 -25.69 -31.69 13.72
C GLN A 308 -24.22 -31.84 13.31
N THR A 309 -23.39 -32.23 14.28
CA THR A 309 -22.07 -32.77 13.98
C THR A 309 -22.22 -33.90 12.98
N LEU A 310 -21.46 -33.87 11.88
CA LEU A 310 -21.35 -34.99 10.92
C LEU A 310 -20.56 -36.19 11.50
N SER A 311 -20.77 -36.49 12.77
CA SER A 311 -20.39 -37.70 13.48
C SER A 311 -21.27 -38.86 13.04
N GLY A 312 -21.23 -39.17 11.74
CA GLY A 312 -22.14 -40.11 11.08
C GLY A 312 -21.65 -40.69 9.75
N MET A 313 -20.53 -40.20 9.20
CA MET A 313 -19.86 -40.89 8.09
C MET A 313 -18.85 -41.90 8.63
N THR A 314 -19.16 -43.18 8.53
CA THR A 314 -18.15 -44.25 8.70
C THR A 314 -17.03 -44.03 7.69
N PRO A 315 -15.74 -44.08 8.09
CA PRO A 315 -14.64 -43.98 7.14
C PRO A 315 -14.78 -45.03 6.02
N PRO A 316 -14.44 -44.72 4.76
CA PRO A 316 -14.43 -45.72 3.70
C PRO A 316 -13.46 -46.84 4.08
N ALA A 317 -13.80 -48.10 3.80
CA ALA A 317 -13.11 -49.28 4.37
C ALA A 317 -11.58 -49.36 4.13
N ASN A 318 -11.06 -48.58 3.18
CA ASN A 318 -9.62 -48.46 2.87
C ASN A 318 -8.95 -47.20 3.47
N SER A 319 -9.59 -46.48 4.39
CA SER A 319 -8.98 -45.32 5.07
C SER A 319 -7.83 -45.72 5.98
N ASP A 320 -6.85 -44.82 6.11
CA ASP A 320 -5.70 -44.99 7.00
C ASP A 320 -5.63 -43.90 8.10
N THR A 321 -4.75 -44.08 9.08
CA THR A 321 -4.43 -42.98 10.02
C THR A 321 -3.71 -41.87 9.28
N LEU A 322 -4.27 -40.66 9.33
CA LEU A 322 -3.72 -39.48 8.65
C LEU A 322 -2.29 -39.17 9.12
N ASP A 323 -1.35 -39.14 8.17
CA ASP A 323 0.06 -38.79 8.38
C ASP A 323 0.15 -37.39 9.04
N PRO A 324 0.90 -37.22 10.16
CA PRO A 324 0.95 -35.96 10.90
C PRO A 324 1.28 -34.73 10.05
N LEU A 325 2.05 -34.89 8.97
CA LEU A 325 2.43 -33.77 8.10
C LEU A 325 1.23 -33.13 7.39
N PHE A 326 0.12 -33.86 7.15
CA PHE A 326 -1.12 -33.23 6.65
C PHE A 326 -1.78 -32.26 7.65
N ARG A 327 -1.33 -32.22 8.91
CA ARG A 327 -1.74 -31.21 9.89
C ARG A 327 -0.98 -29.89 9.76
N LEU A 328 0.04 -29.82 8.91
CA LEU A 328 0.83 -28.60 8.66
C LEU A 328 0.42 -27.87 7.38
N VAL A 329 -0.43 -28.49 6.55
CA VAL A 329 -1.09 -27.83 5.42
C VAL A 329 -2.00 -26.72 5.94
N TRP A 330 -1.78 -25.49 5.46
CA TRP A 330 -2.38 -24.26 6.01
C TRP A 330 -2.97 -23.32 4.95
N PRO A 331 -4.12 -22.69 5.19
CA PRO A 331 -5.12 -23.01 6.21
C PRO A 331 -5.55 -24.48 6.20
N HIS A 332 -5.78 -25.03 7.40
CA HIS A 332 -6.21 -26.42 7.61
C HIS A 332 -7.40 -26.76 6.68
N PRO A 333 -7.27 -27.77 5.79
CA PRO A 333 -8.35 -28.11 4.89
C PRO A 333 -9.61 -28.59 5.61
N GLN A 334 -10.77 -28.35 5.01
CA GLN A 334 -12.07 -28.73 5.56
C GLN A 334 -12.18 -30.24 5.77
N VAL A 335 -11.91 -31.05 4.75
CA VAL A 335 -11.89 -32.52 4.85
C VAL A 335 -10.66 -33.11 4.15
N THR A 336 -9.82 -33.80 4.92
CA THR A 336 -8.69 -34.62 4.40
C THR A 336 -8.91 -36.08 4.78
N THR A 337 -8.84 -36.99 3.81
CA THR A 337 -8.95 -38.44 4.01
C THR A 337 -7.72 -39.13 3.40
N GLN A 338 -6.95 -39.85 4.21
CA GLN A 338 -5.83 -40.69 3.74
C GLN A 338 -6.33 -42.09 3.38
N MET A 339 -5.82 -42.64 2.28
CA MET A 339 -6.13 -43.96 1.77
C MET A 339 -4.93 -44.89 1.89
N LYS A 340 -5.17 -46.16 2.23
CA LYS A 340 -4.13 -47.20 2.32
C LYS A 340 -3.60 -47.57 0.94
N GLY A 341 -2.28 -47.53 0.79
CA GLY A 341 -1.58 -47.99 -0.42
C GLY A 341 -0.18 -47.40 -0.57
N PRO A 342 0.46 -47.57 -1.74
CA PRO A 342 1.78 -46.97 -2.01
C PRO A 342 1.74 -45.44 -2.00
N ARG A 343 2.90 -44.82 -1.73
CA ARG A 343 3.09 -43.36 -1.84
C ARG A 343 3.27 -42.92 -3.30
N PHE A 344 2.87 -41.70 -3.62
CA PHE A 344 3.16 -41.01 -4.87
C PHE A 344 4.58 -40.43 -4.84
N PHE A 345 5.32 -40.56 -5.94
CA PHE A 345 6.66 -40.02 -6.09
C PHE A 345 6.71 -39.07 -7.30
N PRO A 346 6.75 -37.74 -7.08
CA PRO A 346 6.92 -36.77 -8.16
C PRO A 346 8.34 -36.83 -8.74
N THR A 347 8.44 -36.62 -10.05
CA THR A 347 9.71 -36.45 -10.76
C THR A 347 10.24 -35.02 -10.62
N SER A 348 11.56 -34.82 -10.70
CA SER A 348 12.20 -33.49 -10.56
C SER A 348 11.79 -32.51 -11.66
N VAL A 349 11.51 -33.00 -12.86
CA VAL A 349 10.71 -32.31 -13.87
C VAL A 349 9.28 -32.85 -13.75
N LEU A 350 8.32 -31.97 -13.47
CA LEU A 350 6.96 -32.30 -13.07
C LEU A 350 5.97 -31.93 -14.20
N PRO A 351 5.40 -32.92 -14.92
CA PRO A 351 4.47 -32.63 -16.01
C PRO A 351 3.15 -32.08 -15.47
N ILE A 352 2.77 -30.88 -15.92
CA ILE A 352 1.50 -30.24 -15.60
C ILE A 352 0.59 -30.33 -16.83
N VAL A 353 -0.47 -31.13 -16.74
CA VAL A 353 -1.41 -31.36 -17.84
C VAL A 353 -2.57 -30.37 -17.71
N ILE A 354 -2.72 -29.52 -18.72
CA ILE A 354 -3.77 -28.50 -18.83
C ILE A 354 -4.65 -28.85 -20.02
N PHE A 355 -5.93 -29.10 -19.76
CA PHE A 355 -6.90 -29.44 -20.81
C PHE A 355 -7.52 -28.17 -21.40
N ARG A 356 -7.55 -28.07 -22.74
CA ARG A 356 -8.20 -26.98 -23.47
C ARG A 356 -9.57 -27.44 -23.96
N GLU A 357 -10.61 -27.02 -23.26
CA GLU A 357 -12.01 -27.20 -23.68
C GLU A 357 -12.35 -26.25 -24.84
N LEU A 358 -13.23 -26.67 -25.75
CA LEU A 358 -13.62 -25.92 -26.96
C LEU A 358 -14.47 -24.66 -26.70
N LYS A 359 -14.78 -24.34 -25.43
CA LYS A 359 -15.74 -23.28 -25.05
C LYS A 359 -15.31 -22.40 -23.86
N SER A 360 -14.11 -22.55 -23.33
CA SER A 360 -13.62 -21.75 -22.20
C SER A 360 -12.35 -20.99 -22.57
N ASP A 361 -12.39 -19.66 -22.49
CA ASP A 361 -11.22 -18.81 -22.73
C ASP A 361 -10.16 -18.93 -21.62
N ASN A 362 -10.61 -19.31 -20.40
CA ASN A 362 -9.86 -19.50 -19.13
C ASN A 362 -8.54 -20.30 -19.20
N PHE A 363 -8.23 -20.93 -20.33
CA PHE A 363 -7.00 -21.69 -20.52
C PHE A 363 -5.74 -20.83 -20.29
N GLN A 364 -5.75 -19.57 -20.73
CA GLN A 364 -4.57 -18.71 -20.64
C GLN A 364 -4.27 -18.31 -19.18
N GLU A 365 -5.31 -18.07 -18.40
CA GLU A 365 -5.26 -17.78 -16.97
C GLU A 365 -4.80 -18.99 -16.16
N ILE A 366 -5.18 -20.21 -16.58
CA ILE A 366 -4.65 -21.46 -15.97
C ILE A 366 -3.14 -21.59 -16.24
N VAL A 367 -2.66 -21.22 -17.42
CA VAL A 367 -1.21 -21.16 -17.69
C VAL A 367 -0.53 -20.07 -16.85
N GLU A 368 -1.13 -18.89 -16.70
CA GLU A 368 -0.57 -17.81 -15.87
C GLU A 368 -0.50 -18.18 -14.38
N ILE A 369 -1.48 -18.92 -13.85
CA ILE A 369 -1.43 -19.52 -12.50
C ILE A 369 -0.15 -20.35 -12.34
N TRP A 370 0.12 -21.28 -13.26
CA TRP A 370 1.26 -22.19 -13.16
C TRP A 370 2.61 -21.48 -13.36
N ASN A 371 2.69 -20.53 -14.28
CA ASN A 371 3.87 -19.68 -14.46
C ASN A 371 4.17 -18.85 -13.19
N THR A 372 3.14 -18.31 -12.53
CA THR A 372 3.30 -17.43 -11.35
C THR A 372 3.81 -18.19 -10.13
N VAL A 373 3.52 -19.50 -10.00
CA VAL A 373 4.03 -20.35 -8.90
C VAL A 373 5.34 -21.06 -9.23
N GLU A 374 5.87 -20.96 -10.46
CA GLU A 374 7.01 -21.77 -10.91
C GLU A 374 8.24 -21.58 -10.02
N GLU A 375 8.61 -20.34 -9.69
CA GLU A 375 9.70 -20.01 -8.77
C GLU A 375 9.58 -20.76 -7.42
N SER A 376 8.35 -20.87 -6.90
CA SER A 376 8.07 -21.51 -5.62
C SER A 376 8.14 -23.05 -5.70
N PHE A 377 7.82 -23.66 -6.84
CA PHE A 377 8.07 -25.09 -7.07
C PHE A 377 9.57 -25.37 -7.25
N GLN A 378 10.29 -24.50 -7.97
CA GLN A 378 11.75 -24.60 -8.14
C GLN A 378 12.48 -24.53 -6.78
N GLN A 379 12.09 -23.61 -5.89
CA GLN A 379 12.60 -23.53 -4.50
C GLN A 379 12.36 -24.81 -3.66
N VAL A 380 11.39 -25.64 -4.06
CA VAL A 380 11.07 -26.94 -3.41
C VAL A 380 11.69 -28.13 -4.17
N GLY A 381 12.46 -27.89 -5.23
CA GLY A 381 13.20 -28.90 -5.98
C GLY A 381 12.50 -29.44 -7.23
N TYR A 382 11.42 -28.80 -7.70
CA TYR A 382 10.61 -29.24 -8.84
C TYR A 382 10.55 -28.19 -9.95
N SER A 383 10.99 -28.55 -11.16
CA SER A 383 10.80 -27.74 -12.38
C SER A 383 9.48 -28.12 -13.05
N LEU A 384 8.72 -27.14 -13.57
CA LEU A 384 7.41 -27.40 -14.17
C LEU A 384 7.52 -27.64 -15.70
N ASP A 385 6.71 -28.55 -16.22
CA ASP A 385 6.68 -28.93 -17.64
C ASP A 385 5.22 -28.88 -18.14
N LEU A 386 4.82 -27.71 -18.63
CA LEU A 386 3.42 -27.38 -18.96
C LEU A 386 2.99 -28.01 -20.29
N LYS A 387 1.98 -28.87 -20.25
CA LYS A 387 1.49 -29.66 -21.39
C LYS A 387 0.03 -29.35 -21.68
N VAL A 388 -0.17 -28.61 -22.76
CA VAL A 388 -1.50 -28.23 -23.28
C VAL A 388 -2.08 -29.38 -24.10
N VAL A 389 -3.26 -29.87 -23.71
CA VAL A 389 -3.92 -31.02 -24.35
C VAL A 389 -5.31 -30.62 -24.82
N GLY A 390 -5.56 -30.69 -26.13
CA GLY A 390 -6.90 -30.48 -26.71
C GLY A 390 -7.77 -31.74 -26.62
N GLU A 391 -9.10 -31.57 -26.56
CA GLU A 391 -10.09 -32.65 -26.36
C GLU A 391 -9.86 -33.90 -27.23
N ALA A 392 -9.45 -33.73 -28.49
CA ALA A 392 -9.36 -34.82 -29.48
C ALA A 392 -8.36 -35.96 -29.13
N SER A 393 -7.43 -35.76 -28.19
CA SER A 393 -6.47 -36.80 -27.76
C SER A 393 -6.86 -37.53 -26.46
N THR A 394 -8.01 -37.21 -25.87
CA THR A 394 -8.45 -37.76 -24.57
C THR A 394 -8.90 -39.23 -24.61
N ARG A 395 -7.96 -40.19 -24.79
CA ARG A 395 -8.12 -41.60 -24.36
C ARG A 395 -6.89 -42.51 -24.37
N ARG A 396 -5.68 -42.07 -24.75
CA ARG A 396 -4.49 -42.95 -24.78
C ARG A 396 -3.24 -42.29 -24.18
N GLY A 397 -3.03 -42.55 -22.89
CA GLY A 397 -1.81 -42.19 -22.15
C GLY A 397 -2.09 -41.24 -20.99
N SER A 398 -2.22 -41.79 -19.78
CA SER A 398 -2.03 -40.99 -18.55
C SER A 398 -0.54 -40.73 -18.42
N VAL A 399 -0.11 -39.47 -18.31
CA VAL A 399 1.29 -39.15 -18.02
C VAL A 399 1.58 -39.57 -16.58
N ALA A 400 2.56 -40.45 -16.37
CA ALA A 400 2.95 -40.88 -15.03
C ALA A 400 3.70 -39.76 -14.29
N SER A 401 3.57 -39.73 -12.96
CA SER A 401 4.10 -38.69 -12.07
C SER A 401 3.71 -37.25 -12.44
N SER A 402 2.50 -37.05 -12.97
CA SER A 402 1.97 -35.75 -13.40
C SER A 402 1.02 -35.09 -12.39
N ILE A 403 0.76 -33.80 -12.59
CA ILE A 403 -0.43 -33.11 -12.08
C ILE A 403 -1.40 -32.87 -13.24
N GLU A 404 -2.68 -33.20 -13.06
CA GLU A 404 -3.78 -32.81 -13.95
C GLU A 404 -4.66 -31.76 -13.25
N CYS A 405 -5.13 -30.75 -13.97
CA CYS A 405 -6.00 -29.71 -13.40
C CYS A 405 -7.22 -29.40 -14.28
N HIS A 406 -8.37 -29.16 -13.63
CA HIS A 406 -9.65 -28.84 -14.25
C HIS A 406 -10.40 -27.77 -13.44
N VAL A 407 -11.07 -26.85 -14.13
CA VAL A 407 -11.99 -25.87 -13.52
C VAL A 407 -13.42 -26.25 -13.95
N CYS A 408 -14.24 -26.68 -12.99
CA CYS A 408 -15.57 -27.25 -13.23
C CYS A 408 -16.61 -26.60 -12.29
N PRO A 409 -17.16 -25.43 -12.63
CA PRO A 409 -18.07 -24.68 -11.74
C PRO A 409 -19.27 -25.50 -11.25
N HIS A 410 -19.86 -26.31 -12.15
CA HIS A 410 -21.02 -27.16 -11.87
C HIS A 410 -20.74 -28.34 -10.91
N SER A 411 -19.47 -28.60 -10.55
CA SER A 411 -19.08 -29.69 -9.65
C SER A 411 -19.06 -29.29 -8.16
N PHE A 412 -19.32 -28.02 -7.84
CA PHE A 412 -19.24 -27.46 -6.49
C PHE A 412 -20.45 -26.56 -6.18
N ASN A 413 -20.73 -26.35 -4.89
CA ASN A 413 -21.83 -25.53 -4.38
C ASN A 413 -21.37 -24.24 -3.68
N LYS A 414 -20.06 -23.98 -3.66
CA LYS A 414 -19.39 -22.81 -3.09
C LYS A 414 -18.34 -22.32 -4.09
N SER A 415 -18.02 -21.03 -4.07
CA SER A 415 -16.86 -20.46 -4.75
C SER A 415 -15.56 -20.80 -4.01
N GLU A 416 -14.41 -20.51 -4.62
CA GLU A 416 -13.05 -20.71 -4.06
C GLU A 416 -12.78 -22.17 -3.61
N SER A 417 -13.58 -23.12 -4.08
CA SER A 417 -13.68 -24.48 -3.58
C SER A 417 -12.97 -25.46 -4.50
N TYR A 418 -12.38 -26.51 -3.91
CA TYR A 418 -11.59 -27.46 -4.69
C TYR A 418 -11.50 -28.85 -4.08
N ARG A 419 -11.06 -29.78 -4.93
CA ARG A 419 -10.74 -31.17 -4.61
C ARG A 419 -9.34 -31.49 -5.14
N ILE A 420 -8.49 -32.06 -4.29
CA ILE A 420 -7.21 -32.64 -4.68
C ILE A 420 -7.30 -34.15 -4.41
N THR A 421 -6.95 -34.98 -5.39
CA THR A 421 -6.86 -36.44 -5.22
C THR A 421 -5.46 -36.91 -5.62
N ILE A 422 -4.70 -37.37 -4.63
CA ILE A 422 -3.33 -37.87 -4.78
C ILE A 422 -3.42 -39.39 -4.93
N SER A 423 -3.05 -39.90 -6.11
CA SER A 423 -2.98 -41.32 -6.44
C SER A 423 -1.52 -41.77 -6.58
N THR A 424 -1.25 -43.07 -6.68
CA THR A 424 0.12 -43.58 -6.94
C THR A 424 0.73 -43.09 -8.26
N VAL A 425 -0.09 -42.65 -9.23
CA VAL A 425 0.36 -42.31 -10.60
C VAL A 425 0.35 -40.80 -10.86
N LYS A 426 -0.56 -40.03 -10.24
CA LYS A 426 -0.76 -38.59 -10.48
C LYS A 426 -1.50 -37.89 -9.35
N VAL A 427 -1.38 -36.56 -9.32
CA VAL A 427 -2.25 -35.66 -8.55
C VAL A 427 -3.31 -35.08 -9.47
N LEU A 428 -4.58 -35.22 -9.11
CA LEU A 428 -5.71 -34.63 -9.83
C LEU A 428 -6.28 -33.46 -9.02
N ILE A 429 -6.32 -32.27 -9.63
CA ILE A 429 -6.95 -31.07 -9.10
C ILE A 429 -8.27 -30.81 -9.84
N THR A 430 -9.33 -30.51 -9.10
CA THR A 430 -10.60 -30.00 -9.64
C THR A 430 -11.06 -28.82 -8.80
N ALA A 431 -11.38 -27.69 -9.41
CA ALA A 431 -11.78 -26.46 -8.71
C ALA A 431 -13.14 -25.93 -9.21
N SER A 432 -13.82 -25.11 -8.40
CA SER A 432 -15.04 -24.38 -8.79
C SER A 432 -14.73 -23.25 -9.78
N ASP A 433 -13.62 -22.56 -9.57
CA ASP A 433 -13.24 -21.32 -10.24
C ASP A 433 -11.70 -21.14 -10.22
N LEU A 434 -11.20 -20.07 -10.85
CA LEU A 434 -9.77 -19.76 -10.91
C LEU A 434 -9.15 -19.48 -9.52
N PRO A 435 -9.78 -18.73 -8.59
CA PRO A 435 -9.32 -18.66 -7.19
C PRO A 435 -9.20 -20.03 -6.51
N GLY A 436 -10.20 -20.89 -6.65
CA GLY A 436 -10.18 -22.27 -6.12
C GLY A 436 -9.03 -23.09 -6.69
N LEU A 437 -8.71 -22.93 -7.98
CA LEU A 437 -7.53 -23.56 -8.59
C LEU A 437 -6.23 -23.00 -8.01
N TRP A 438 -6.12 -21.68 -7.85
CA TRP A 438 -4.94 -21.04 -7.24
C TRP A 438 -4.70 -21.54 -5.81
N TYR A 439 -5.74 -21.64 -4.97
CA TYR A 439 -5.61 -22.19 -3.62
C TYR A 439 -5.32 -23.70 -3.60
N ALA A 440 -5.83 -24.46 -4.57
CA ALA A 440 -5.48 -25.87 -4.74
C ALA A 440 -4.00 -26.05 -5.13
N VAL A 441 -3.47 -25.24 -6.05
CA VAL A 441 -2.06 -25.28 -6.46
C VAL A 441 -1.13 -24.91 -5.29
N ASN A 442 -1.46 -23.87 -4.53
CA ASN A 442 -0.73 -23.52 -3.30
C ASN A 442 -0.79 -24.65 -2.25
N THR A 443 -1.93 -25.33 -2.10
CA THR A 443 -2.07 -26.50 -1.22
C THR A 443 -1.17 -27.66 -1.68
N VAL A 444 -1.11 -27.94 -2.99
CA VAL A 444 -0.21 -28.97 -3.54
C VAL A 444 1.25 -28.61 -3.33
N LEU A 445 1.65 -27.35 -3.53
CA LEU A 445 2.99 -26.85 -3.24
C LEU A 445 3.41 -27.08 -1.77
N GLN A 446 2.51 -26.79 -0.82
CA GLN A 446 2.76 -27.06 0.60
C GLN A 446 2.96 -28.56 0.88
N ILE A 447 2.12 -29.43 0.30
CA ILE A 447 2.23 -30.89 0.45
C ILE A 447 3.55 -31.40 -0.16
N PHE A 448 3.95 -30.90 -1.35
CA PHE A 448 5.23 -31.25 -1.98
C PHE A 448 6.42 -30.82 -1.12
N ARG A 449 6.32 -29.66 -0.43
CA ARG A 449 7.36 -29.19 0.51
C ARG A 449 7.47 -30.06 1.76
N LEU A 450 6.34 -30.45 2.35
CA LEU A 450 6.29 -31.28 3.55
C LEU A 450 6.75 -32.73 3.30
N PHE A 451 6.41 -33.30 2.15
CA PHE A 451 6.73 -34.69 1.79
C PHE A 451 7.94 -34.85 0.85
N HIS A 452 8.72 -33.79 0.63
CA HIS A 452 9.90 -33.80 -0.25
C HIS A 452 10.85 -34.97 0.08
N GLY A 453 11.23 -35.74 -0.96
CA GLY A 453 12.08 -36.94 -0.83
C GLY A 453 11.41 -38.18 -0.21
N ASN A 454 10.41 -38.02 0.65
CA ASN A 454 9.77 -39.12 1.41
C ASN A 454 8.59 -39.79 0.69
N GLY A 455 8.10 -39.19 -0.39
CA GLY A 455 6.91 -39.63 -1.12
C GLY A 455 5.62 -39.25 -0.40
N ILE A 456 4.58 -38.94 -1.18
CA ILE A 456 3.33 -38.36 -0.68
C ILE A 456 2.30 -39.48 -0.45
N PRO A 457 1.65 -39.61 0.73
CA PRO A 457 0.59 -40.59 0.93
C PRO A 457 -0.59 -40.36 -0.02
N GLN A 458 -1.29 -41.44 -0.41
CA GLN A 458 -2.55 -41.30 -1.15
C GLN A 458 -3.59 -40.64 -0.27
N ALA A 459 -4.16 -39.54 -0.74
CA ALA A 459 -5.10 -38.73 0.02
C ALA A 459 -6.10 -38.06 -0.91
N GLN A 460 -7.30 -37.83 -0.40
CA GLN A 460 -8.24 -36.87 -0.97
C GLN A 460 -8.45 -35.71 0.00
N ILE A 461 -8.32 -34.50 -0.53
CA ILE A 461 -8.66 -33.25 0.14
C ILE A 461 -9.90 -32.68 -0.57
N ASN A 462 -10.91 -32.29 0.20
CA ASN A 462 -12.04 -31.48 -0.24
C ASN A 462 -12.01 -30.21 0.62
N ASP A 463 -11.97 -29.04 0.00
CA ASP A 463 -11.68 -27.79 0.70
C ASP A 463 -12.48 -26.59 0.17
N TRP A 464 -12.78 -25.66 1.08
CA TRP A 464 -13.54 -24.43 0.85
C TRP A 464 -13.36 -23.47 2.04
N PRO A 465 -13.56 -22.15 1.85
CA PRO A 465 -13.61 -21.22 2.97
C PRO A 465 -14.97 -21.25 3.70
N ASP A 466 -14.93 -20.94 4.99
CA ASP A 466 -16.12 -20.61 5.78
C ASP A 466 -16.47 -19.10 5.69
N LEU A 467 -15.47 -18.22 5.62
CA LEU A 467 -15.64 -16.78 5.35
C LEU A 467 -15.20 -16.40 3.94
N LYS A 468 -16.09 -15.72 3.20
CA LYS A 468 -15.90 -15.35 1.78
C LYS A 468 -14.80 -14.32 1.57
N PHE A 469 -14.75 -13.28 2.39
CA PHE A 469 -13.68 -12.29 2.34
C PHE A 469 -12.73 -12.48 3.53
N ARG A 470 -11.43 -12.49 3.24
CA ARG A 470 -10.37 -12.81 4.19
C ARG A 470 -9.25 -11.82 3.90
N GLY A 471 -9.28 -10.68 4.58
CA GLY A 471 -8.44 -9.53 4.29
C GLY A 471 -7.35 -9.26 5.32
N VAL A 472 -6.38 -8.43 4.94
CA VAL A 472 -5.45 -7.74 5.84
C VAL A 472 -5.54 -6.24 5.55
N LEU A 473 -5.63 -5.42 6.59
CA LEU A 473 -5.31 -4.00 6.53
C LEU A 473 -3.92 -3.82 7.13
N TRP A 474 -3.02 -3.20 6.38
CA TRP A 474 -1.65 -2.96 6.80
C TRP A 474 -1.35 -1.47 6.83
N ASP A 475 -0.94 -0.98 8.00
CA ASP A 475 -0.47 0.38 8.19
C ASP A 475 0.90 0.58 7.56
N VAL A 476 0.92 1.48 6.57
CA VAL A 476 2.11 1.93 5.85
C VAL A 476 2.22 3.47 5.88
N SER A 477 1.67 4.13 6.92
CA SER A 477 1.64 5.59 7.07
C SER A 477 2.78 6.14 7.93
N THR A 478 2.67 6.13 9.25
CA THR A 478 3.56 6.92 10.14
C THR A 478 4.66 6.12 10.83
N GLY A 479 4.53 4.80 10.94
CA GLY A 479 5.48 3.96 11.68
C GLY A 479 6.45 3.19 10.79
N ARG A 480 5.92 2.36 9.88
CA ARG A 480 6.71 1.64 8.86
C ARG A 480 6.28 2.08 7.46
N VAL A 481 7.22 2.38 6.58
CA VAL A 481 6.95 2.63 5.15
C VAL A 481 7.71 1.59 4.30
N PRO A 482 7.13 0.42 4.00
CA PRO A 482 7.85 -0.69 3.37
C PRO A 482 8.44 -0.39 1.98
N THR A 483 9.51 -1.09 1.59
CA THR A 483 9.95 -1.15 0.18
C THR A 483 8.99 -2.02 -0.65
N LEU A 484 8.91 -1.80 -1.97
CA LEU A 484 8.06 -2.62 -2.86
C LEU A 484 8.36 -4.12 -2.76
N GLU A 485 9.63 -4.51 -2.59
CA GLU A 485 10.01 -5.90 -2.40
C GLU A 485 9.39 -6.49 -1.12
N THR A 486 9.39 -5.73 -0.03
CA THR A 486 8.74 -6.14 1.24
C THR A 486 7.23 -6.22 1.09
N VAL A 487 6.59 -5.32 0.32
CA VAL A 487 5.15 -5.40 -0.01
C VAL A 487 4.85 -6.67 -0.83
N PHE A 488 5.62 -6.93 -1.89
CA PHE A 488 5.48 -8.13 -2.72
C PHE A 488 5.73 -9.43 -1.92
N SER A 489 6.73 -9.43 -1.03
CA SER A 489 7.06 -10.52 -0.11
C SER A 489 5.90 -10.82 0.86
N LEU A 490 5.22 -9.79 1.38
CA LEU A 490 4.00 -9.99 2.16
C LEU A 490 2.85 -10.52 1.29
N ILE A 491 2.66 -10.03 0.07
CA ILE A 491 1.59 -10.50 -0.84
C ILE A 491 1.81 -11.98 -1.23
N ASP A 492 3.05 -12.42 -1.45
CA ASP A 492 3.42 -13.84 -1.64
C ASP A 492 2.93 -14.68 -0.42
N ILE A 493 3.23 -14.24 0.82
CA ILE A 493 2.82 -14.92 2.05
C ILE A 493 1.29 -14.96 2.19
N LEU A 494 0.62 -13.80 2.10
CA LEU A 494 -0.83 -13.70 2.29
C LEU A 494 -1.60 -14.57 1.30
N SER A 495 -1.21 -14.52 0.03
CA SER A 495 -1.82 -15.32 -1.04
C SER A 495 -1.63 -16.82 -0.82
N ALA A 496 -0.42 -17.25 -0.46
CA ALA A 496 -0.14 -18.66 -0.14
C ALA A 496 -0.95 -19.17 1.06
N MET A 497 -1.33 -18.26 1.98
CA MET A 497 -2.21 -18.53 3.13
C MET A 497 -3.71 -18.31 2.83
N LYS A 498 -4.09 -18.17 1.55
CA LYS A 498 -5.48 -18.00 1.06
C LYS A 498 -6.22 -16.73 1.53
N ILE A 499 -5.49 -15.70 2.00
CA ILE A 499 -6.02 -14.33 2.11
C ILE A 499 -6.35 -13.83 0.69
N ASN A 500 -7.48 -13.14 0.54
CA ASN A 500 -8.01 -12.70 -0.76
C ASN A 500 -8.27 -11.19 -0.85
N GLN A 501 -7.91 -10.41 0.17
CA GLN A 501 -7.97 -8.95 0.14
C GLN A 501 -6.78 -8.31 0.89
N LEU A 502 -6.30 -7.18 0.39
CA LEU A 502 -5.30 -6.33 1.05
C LEU A 502 -5.77 -4.87 1.01
N GLN A 503 -5.67 -4.16 2.13
CA GLN A 503 -5.87 -2.73 2.24
C GLN A 503 -4.55 -2.10 2.72
N LEU A 504 -4.03 -1.10 1.99
CA LEU A 504 -2.86 -0.33 2.41
C LEU A 504 -3.33 0.99 3.01
N TYR A 505 -3.15 1.15 4.31
CA TYR A 505 -3.56 2.35 5.04
C TYR A 505 -2.51 3.44 4.87
N MET A 506 -2.88 4.50 4.13
CA MET A 506 -1.98 5.58 3.69
C MET A 506 -2.59 6.94 4.02
N GLN A 507 -2.06 7.62 5.04
CA GLN A 507 -2.46 8.98 5.41
C GLN A 507 -1.61 10.06 4.72
N ASN A 508 -0.29 9.86 4.73
CA ASN A 508 0.73 10.82 4.28
C ASN A 508 1.81 10.15 3.42
N THR A 509 1.56 8.91 2.98
CA THR A 509 2.51 8.04 2.26
C THR A 509 2.03 7.62 0.87
N PHE A 510 1.04 8.34 0.32
CA PHE A 510 0.73 8.37 -1.11
C PHE A 510 1.09 9.75 -1.67
N SER A 511 1.67 9.82 -2.88
CA SER A 511 2.17 11.07 -3.47
C SER A 511 1.04 11.92 -4.08
N PHE A 512 0.18 12.48 -3.24
CA PHE A 512 -0.93 13.32 -3.67
C PHE A 512 -0.43 14.59 -4.38
N ALA A 513 -0.77 14.76 -5.66
CA ALA A 513 -0.39 15.92 -6.46
C ALA A 513 -1.03 17.20 -5.90
N GLY A 514 -0.24 18.28 -5.79
CA GLY A 514 -0.63 19.54 -5.16
C GLY A 514 -0.51 19.55 -3.64
N HIS A 515 -0.04 18.46 -3.03
CA HIS A 515 0.10 18.30 -1.58
C HIS A 515 1.52 17.86 -1.16
N GLU A 516 2.51 18.15 -2.01
CA GLU A 516 3.93 17.72 -1.92
C GLU A 516 4.52 17.95 -0.53
N THR A 517 4.25 19.10 0.08
CA THR A 517 4.67 19.50 1.44
C THR A 517 4.44 18.43 2.49
N VAL A 518 3.37 17.64 2.39
CA VAL A 518 2.97 16.65 3.40
C VAL A 518 3.74 15.34 3.26
N TRP A 519 3.93 14.87 2.04
CA TRP A 519 4.46 13.52 1.77
C TRP A 519 5.92 13.50 1.33
N ARG A 520 6.51 14.64 0.90
CA ARG A 520 7.90 14.72 0.39
C ARG A 520 8.95 14.08 1.32
N ASN A 521 8.90 14.40 2.61
CA ASN A 521 9.84 13.86 3.62
C ASN A 521 9.41 12.49 4.20
N ASN A 522 8.34 11.88 3.68
CA ASN A 522 7.81 10.58 4.15
C ASN A 522 8.05 9.43 3.15
N THR A 523 8.77 9.66 2.06
CA THR A 523 9.11 8.66 1.04
C THR A 523 7.89 7.87 0.53
N ALA A 524 6.84 8.59 0.14
CA ALA A 524 5.58 8.02 -0.31
C ALA A 524 5.69 6.97 -1.44
N TYR A 525 4.63 6.19 -1.62
CA TYR A 525 4.35 5.48 -2.88
C TYR A 525 3.73 6.45 -3.88
N ASP A 526 4.14 6.34 -5.14
CA ASP A 526 3.47 7.04 -6.24
C ASP A 526 2.33 6.21 -6.86
N ALA A 527 1.57 6.81 -7.78
CA ALA A 527 0.49 6.12 -8.49
C ALA A 527 0.98 4.87 -9.26
N SER A 528 2.22 4.90 -9.78
CA SER A 528 2.84 3.77 -10.47
C SER A 528 3.17 2.64 -9.49
N ASP A 529 3.69 2.94 -8.30
CA ASP A 529 3.89 1.98 -7.21
C ASP A 529 2.60 1.28 -6.82
N ILE A 530 1.50 2.02 -6.64
CA ILE A 530 0.19 1.42 -6.33
C ILE A 530 -0.32 0.54 -7.48
N ILE A 531 -0.18 0.97 -8.74
CA ILE A 531 -0.55 0.17 -9.92
C ILE A 531 0.30 -1.11 -10.04
N LYS A 532 1.60 -1.06 -9.70
CA LYS A 532 2.47 -2.26 -9.61
C LYS A 532 1.96 -3.21 -8.53
N ILE A 533 1.58 -2.70 -7.37
CA ILE A 533 1.04 -3.49 -6.24
C ILE A 533 -0.30 -4.13 -6.60
N ASP A 534 -1.27 -3.39 -7.15
CA ASP A 534 -2.56 -3.91 -7.62
C ASP A 534 -2.37 -5.04 -8.65
N SER A 535 -1.49 -4.81 -9.63
CA SER A 535 -1.13 -5.80 -10.66
C SER A 535 -0.41 -7.04 -10.09
N TYR A 536 0.25 -6.93 -8.93
CA TYR A 536 0.91 -8.04 -8.24
C TYR A 536 -0.09 -8.84 -7.38
N CYS A 537 -0.98 -8.16 -6.66
CA CYS A 537 -2.11 -8.73 -5.93
C CYS A 537 -3.05 -9.51 -6.86
N LYS A 538 -3.44 -8.93 -8.00
CA LYS A 538 -4.41 -9.51 -8.94
C LYS A 538 -3.98 -10.87 -9.49
N ARG A 539 -2.71 -11.03 -9.88
CA ARG A 539 -2.12 -12.31 -10.34
C ARG A 539 -2.02 -13.37 -9.24
N ARG A 540 -2.23 -12.97 -7.98
CA ARG A 540 -2.19 -13.80 -6.77
C ARG A 540 -3.57 -13.93 -6.12
N TYR A 541 -4.64 -13.56 -6.83
CA TYR A 541 -6.03 -13.63 -6.36
C TYR A 541 -6.27 -12.88 -5.03
N ILE A 542 -5.56 -11.76 -4.86
CA ILE A 542 -5.82 -10.76 -3.82
C ILE A 542 -6.44 -9.53 -4.47
N GLU A 543 -7.56 -9.07 -3.92
CA GLU A 543 -8.16 -7.77 -4.21
C GLU A 543 -7.43 -6.69 -3.42
N LEU A 544 -6.80 -5.73 -4.10
CA LEU A 544 -6.30 -4.52 -3.45
C LEU A 544 -7.46 -3.51 -3.31
N VAL A 545 -7.71 -3.03 -2.08
CA VAL A 545 -8.74 -2.03 -1.78
C VAL A 545 -8.08 -0.70 -1.39
N PRO A 546 -8.50 0.44 -1.98
CA PRO A 546 -8.00 1.74 -1.57
C PRO A 546 -8.52 2.09 -0.17
N HIS A 547 -7.62 2.57 0.68
CA HIS A 547 -7.94 3.14 1.98
C HIS A 547 -7.40 4.58 2.06
N VAL A 548 -8.29 5.56 2.23
CA VAL A 548 -7.95 6.99 2.40
C VAL A 548 -8.79 7.56 3.54
N ASP A 549 -8.16 8.07 4.60
CA ASP A 549 -8.92 8.69 5.69
C ASP A 549 -9.62 9.97 5.21
N SER A 550 -10.87 10.17 5.65
CA SER A 550 -11.75 11.24 5.18
C SER A 550 -12.19 12.24 6.25
N LEU A 551 -11.73 12.12 7.50
CA LEU A 551 -12.17 12.98 8.60
C LEU A 551 -11.06 13.18 9.64
N SER A 552 -10.73 12.13 10.38
CA SER A 552 -9.60 12.01 11.31
C SER A 552 -8.32 11.59 10.56
N GLY A 553 -7.20 11.44 11.28
CA GLY A 553 -5.92 11.00 10.71
C GLY A 553 -5.08 12.12 10.07
N PHE A 554 -5.58 13.36 10.05
CA PHE A 554 -4.95 14.47 9.35
C PHE A 554 -3.84 15.18 10.14
N SER A 555 -3.36 14.65 11.27
CA SER A 555 -2.32 15.26 12.12
C SER A 555 -1.02 15.59 11.35
N GLN A 556 -0.63 14.75 10.38
CA GLN A 556 0.56 15.01 9.54
C GLN A 556 0.34 16.10 8.47
N TRP A 557 -0.92 16.46 8.18
CA TRP A 557 -1.31 17.53 7.27
C TRP A 557 -1.49 18.85 8.04
N LEU A 558 -2.28 18.83 9.12
CA LEU A 558 -2.71 20.01 9.88
C LEU A 558 -1.59 20.70 10.66
N LYS A 559 -0.43 20.05 10.83
CA LYS A 559 0.80 20.69 11.34
C LYS A 559 1.31 21.83 10.45
N PHE A 560 1.02 21.81 9.14
CA PHE A 560 1.47 22.86 8.22
C PHE A 560 0.47 24.03 8.19
N LYS A 561 0.99 25.27 8.27
CA LYS A 561 0.19 26.51 8.28
C LYS A 561 -0.86 26.57 7.16
N MET A 562 -0.54 26.07 5.97
CA MET A 562 -1.45 26.05 4.82
C MET A 562 -2.72 25.21 5.03
N TYR A 563 -2.72 24.18 5.87
CA TYR A 563 -3.89 23.33 6.11
C TYR A 563 -4.65 23.63 7.41
N LYS A 564 -4.15 24.52 8.29
CA LYS A 564 -4.82 24.87 9.56
C LYS A 564 -6.27 25.32 9.37
N HIS A 565 -6.56 26.07 8.30
CA HIS A 565 -7.91 26.54 7.99
C HIS A 565 -8.92 25.40 7.73
N LEU A 566 -8.44 24.19 7.41
CA LEU A 566 -9.27 23.00 7.18
C LEU A 566 -9.53 22.17 8.44
N ALA A 567 -8.79 22.41 9.54
CA ALA A 567 -8.94 21.70 10.81
C ALA A 567 -10.28 22.00 11.49
N GLU A 568 -10.81 21.04 12.26
CA GLU A 568 -11.96 21.27 13.15
C GLU A 568 -11.60 22.26 14.27
N GLU A 569 -10.49 22.04 15.00
CA GLU A 569 -9.95 23.00 15.97
C GLU A 569 -8.67 23.66 15.43
N GLU A 570 -8.66 24.99 15.33
CA GLU A 570 -7.43 25.77 15.09
C GLU A 570 -6.68 25.95 16.40
N VAL A 571 -5.85 24.96 16.74
CA VAL A 571 -4.91 25.02 17.87
C VAL A 571 -3.51 25.30 17.32
N ASP A 572 -2.85 26.34 17.83
CA ASP A 572 -1.42 26.52 17.60
C ASP A 572 -0.61 25.44 18.35
N PHE A 573 0.41 24.90 17.69
CA PHE A 573 1.22 23.81 18.23
C PHE A 573 2.00 24.27 19.47
N ASP A 574 1.54 23.86 20.66
CA ASP A 574 2.29 24.00 21.91
C ASP A 574 3.20 22.77 22.10
N PRO A 575 4.54 22.92 22.03
CA PRO A 575 5.47 21.81 22.22
C PRO A 575 5.32 21.11 23.58
N ARG A 576 4.74 21.78 24.57
CA ARG A 576 4.51 21.23 25.93
C ARG A 576 3.27 20.35 26.03
N GLN A 577 2.34 20.43 25.07
CA GLN A 577 1.12 19.62 25.04
C GLN A 577 1.18 18.49 24.01
N GLN A 578 2.07 18.57 23.02
CA GLN A 578 2.30 17.58 21.95
C GLN A 578 1.06 17.21 21.09
N ARG A 579 -0.12 17.79 21.35
CA ARG A 579 -1.35 17.54 20.61
C ARG A 579 -1.45 18.45 19.38
N LEU A 580 -1.27 17.86 18.21
CA LEU A 580 -1.69 18.45 16.93
C LEU A 580 -3.21 18.26 16.75
N PRO A 581 -3.92 19.17 16.05
CA PRO A 581 -5.26 18.89 15.53
C PRO A 581 -5.22 17.65 14.63
N SER A 582 -6.14 16.70 14.83
CA SER A 582 -6.11 15.39 14.18
C SER A 582 -7.22 15.17 13.15
N SER A 583 -8.18 16.10 13.07
CA SER A 583 -9.35 16.01 12.20
C SER A 583 -9.66 17.28 11.42
N LEU A 584 -10.19 17.07 10.22
CA LEU A 584 -10.77 18.10 9.36
C LEU A 584 -12.14 18.54 9.89
N CYS A 585 -12.51 19.80 9.64
CA CYS A 585 -13.85 20.29 9.92
C CYS A 585 -14.87 19.61 8.97
N PRO A 586 -15.83 18.82 9.48
CA PRO A 586 -16.82 18.09 8.66
C PRO A 586 -17.87 19.00 7.99
N THR A 587 -17.90 20.28 8.37
CA THR A 587 -18.85 21.29 7.86
C THR A 587 -18.17 22.39 7.03
N ASN A 588 -16.89 22.22 6.67
CA ASN A 588 -16.19 23.13 5.77
C ASN A 588 -16.15 22.56 4.35
N ASP A 589 -16.70 23.29 3.38
CA ASP A 589 -16.76 22.87 1.98
C ASP A 589 -15.36 22.71 1.35
N GLU A 590 -14.36 23.48 1.80
CA GLU A 590 -12.97 23.33 1.34
C GLU A 590 -12.36 22.01 1.87
N SER A 591 -12.61 21.66 3.14
CA SER A 591 -12.16 20.40 3.75
C SER A 591 -12.80 19.19 3.06
N ILE A 592 -14.09 19.27 2.74
CA ILE A 592 -14.79 18.25 1.95
C ILE A 592 -14.19 18.16 0.54
N THR A 593 -14.00 19.30 -0.14
CA THR A 593 -13.48 19.36 -1.52
C THR A 593 -12.08 18.77 -1.62
N MET A 594 -11.20 19.05 -0.65
CA MET A 594 -9.88 18.44 -0.54
C MET A 594 -9.97 16.91 -0.50
N VAL A 595 -10.77 16.35 0.41
CA VAL A 595 -10.94 14.88 0.56
C VAL A 595 -11.54 14.24 -0.70
N LEU A 596 -12.47 14.92 -1.39
CA LEU A 596 -12.98 14.48 -2.68
C LEU A 596 -11.90 14.46 -3.78
N GLY A 597 -10.91 15.37 -3.70
CA GLY A 597 -9.71 15.37 -4.54
C GLY A 597 -8.77 14.19 -4.22
N LEU A 598 -8.49 13.92 -2.94
CA LEU A 598 -7.68 12.78 -2.51
C LEU A 598 -8.28 11.45 -3.01
N HIS A 599 -9.61 11.30 -2.87
CA HIS A 599 -10.36 10.16 -3.41
C HIS A 599 -10.19 9.99 -4.92
N ALA A 600 -10.33 11.07 -5.69
CA ALA A 600 -10.20 11.00 -7.14
C ALA A 600 -8.79 10.56 -7.58
N GLN A 601 -7.74 11.05 -6.91
CA GLN A 601 -6.35 10.65 -7.20
C GLN A 601 -6.08 9.19 -6.83
N THR A 602 -6.40 8.77 -5.60
CA THR A 602 -6.09 7.41 -5.13
C THR A 602 -6.95 6.36 -5.82
N PHE A 603 -8.27 6.56 -5.97
CA PHE A 603 -9.18 5.54 -6.52
C PHE A 603 -8.91 5.17 -7.98
N ALA A 604 -8.18 6.00 -8.73
CA ALA A 604 -7.75 5.72 -10.11
C ALA A 604 -6.64 4.65 -10.19
N CYS A 605 -5.93 4.37 -9.09
CA CYS A 605 -4.76 3.49 -9.09
C CYS A 605 -5.07 1.98 -8.88
N PHE A 606 -6.34 1.61 -8.67
CA PHE A 606 -6.77 0.28 -8.21
C PHE A 606 -7.75 -0.36 -9.21
N SER A 607 -7.46 -1.56 -9.72
CA SER A 607 -8.25 -2.18 -10.79
C SER A 607 -9.54 -2.87 -10.31
N SER A 608 -9.67 -3.17 -9.01
CA SER A 608 -10.99 -3.45 -8.43
C SER A 608 -11.73 -2.16 -8.14
N THR A 609 -12.97 -2.07 -8.59
CA THR A 609 -13.93 -1.00 -8.25
C THR A 609 -14.85 -1.38 -7.08
N ARG A 610 -14.74 -2.59 -6.50
CA ARG A 610 -15.76 -3.14 -5.59
C ARG A 610 -15.95 -2.31 -4.32
N PHE A 611 -14.84 -1.95 -3.67
CA PHE A 611 -14.80 -1.31 -2.36
C PHE A 611 -13.91 -0.05 -2.37
N ALA A 612 -14.13 0.83 -1.40
CA ALA A 612 -13.17 1.83 -0.92
C ALA A 612 -13.38 2.03 0.58
N HIS A 613 -12.29 2.07 1.35
CA HIS A 613 -12.32 2.39 2.77
C HIS A 613 -12.01 3.87 2.99
N VAL A 614 -12.88 4.57 3.72
CA VAL A 614 -12.83 6.04 3.88
C VAL A 614 -12.51 6.49 5.32
N GLY A 615 -12.23 5.55 6.22
CA GLY A 615 -11.99 5.83 7.64
C GLY A 615 -13.30 6.21 8.36
N LEU A 616 -13.48 7.50 8.64
CA LEU A 616 -14.63 8.10 9.35
C LEU A 616 -14.77 7.65 10.83
N ASP A 617 -13.65 7.36 11.50
CA ASP A 617 -13.58 7.42 12.96
C ASP A 617 -13.64 8.86 13.49
N LEU A 618 -13.93 9.01 14.78
CA LEU A 618 -14.18 10.31 15.42
C LEU A 618 -13.00 10.73 16.30
N ALA A 619 -12.40 11.87 15.98
CA ALA A 619 -11.39 12.51 16.82
C ALA A 619 -12.02 13.17 18.07
N PRO A 620 -11.28 13.31 19.19
CA PRO A 620 -11.81 13.90 20.42
C PRO A 620 -12.33 15.35 20.30
N GLU A 621 -11.85 16.11 19.31
CA GLU A 621 -12.30 17.47 18.98
C GLU A 621 -13.59 17.56 18.12
N PHE A 622 -14.11 16.44 17.60
CA PHE A 622 -15.27 16.45 16.71
C PHE A 622 -16.51 17.10 17.36
N GLY A 623 -17.16 18.02 16.65
CA GLY A 623 -18.33 18.76 17.14
C GLY A 623 -18.04 19.87 18.16
N LYS A 624 -16.76 20.19 18.42
CA LYS A 624 -16.32 21.14 19.48
C LYS A 624 -15.56 22.35 18.95
N GLY A 625 -15.01 22.25 17.74
CA GLY A 625 -14.33 23.34 17.04
C GLY A 625 -15.28 24.11 16.11
N LYS A 626 -14.87 24.31 14.86
CA LYS A 626 -15.63 25.07 13.86
C LYS A 626 -17.03 24.52 13.59
N SER A 627 -17.22 23.19 13.64
CA SER A 627 -18.55 22.59 13.44
C SER A 627 -19.50 22.80 14.64
N HIS A 628 -19.00 23.29 15.79
CA HIS A 628 -19.75 23.34 17.06
C HIS A 628 -21.09 24.07 16.99
N VAL A 629 -21.19 25.18 16.26
CA VAL A 629 -22.45 25.93 16.10
C VAL A 629 -23.51 25.10 15.36
N ILE A 630 -23.08 24.30 14.38
CA ILE A 630 -23.97 23.41 13.62
C ILE A 630 -24.30 22.16 14.45
N ALA A 631 -23.34 21.62 15.19
CA ALA A 631 -23.54 20.51 16.11
C ALA A 631 -24.52 20.85 17.26
N GLN A 632 -24.45 22.07 17.83
CA GLN A 632 -25.46 22.56 18.78
C GLN A 632 -26.85 22.70 18.13
N ALA A 633 -26.92 23.13 16.88
CA ALA A 633 -28.18 23.43 16.19
C ALA A 633 -28.89 22.19 15.59
N LYS A 634 -28.15 21.10 15.31
CA LYS A 634 -28.65 19.91 14.61
C LYS A 634 -28.38 18.57 15.32
N GLY A 635 -27.54 18.55 16.34
CA GLY A 635 -26.95 17.33 16.88
C GLY A 635 -25.61 16.99 16.21
N VAL A 636 -24.74 16.29 16.94
CA VAL A 636 -23.41 15.85 16.48
C VAL A 636 -23.57 14.77 15.39
N ASP A 637 -24.60 13.94 15.52
CA ASP A 637 -24.85 12.76 14.71
C ASP A 637 -25.29 13.11 13.29
N GLU A 638 -26.08 14.19 13.13
CA GLU A 638 -26.45 14.73 11.81
C GLU A 638 -25.30 15.49 11.15
N VAL A 639 -24.32 16.01 11.92
CA VAL A 639 -23.05 16.51 11.35
C VAL A 639 -22.21 15.34 10.80
N TYR A 640 -22.08 14.25 11.58
CA TYR A 640 -21.39 13.03 11.12
C TYR A 640 -22.07 12.41 9.89
N MET A 641 -23.38 12.22 9.94
CA MET A 641 -24.16 11.68 8.83
C MET A 641 -24.15 12.59 7.61
N GLY A 642 -24.12 13.92 7.78
CA GLY A 642 -23.92 14.87 6.69
C GLY A 642 -22.61 14.64 5.94
N HIS A 643 -21.51 14.45 6.67
CA HIS A 643 -20.19 14.15 6.10
C HIS A 643 -20.12 12.76 5.47
N LEU A 644 -20.63 11.73 6.16
CA LEU A 644 -20.70 10.35 5.68
C LEU A 644 -21.52 10.24 4.38
N ARG A 645 -22.64 10.95 4.26
CA ARG A 645 -23.43 11.05 3.01
C ARG A 645 -22.66 11.74 1.87
N SER A 646 -21.70 12.62 2.17
CA SER A 646 -20.81 13.21 1.16
C SER A 646 -19.74 12.22 0.68
N MET A 647 -19.15 11.45 1.61
CA MET A 647 -18.19 10.39 1.24
C MET A 647 -18.86 9.23 0.51
N HIS A 648 -20.09 8.85 0.88
CA HIS A 648 -20.90 7.85 0.17
C HIS A 648 -21.14 8.27 -1.29
N ARG A 649 -21.56 9.51 -1.53
CA ARG A 649 -21.71 10.08 -2.88
C ARG A 649 -20.38 10.07 -3.66
N SER A 650 -19.24 10.30 -3.00
CA SER A 650 -17.91 10.16 -3.62
C SER A 650 -17.67 8.73 -4.10
N CYS A 651 -17.76 7.74 -3.19
CA CYS A 651 -17.56 6.33 -3.52
C CYS A 651 -18.48 5.88 -4.66
N CYS A 652 -19.78 6.19 -4.58
CA CYS A 652 -20.75 5.84 -5.63
C CYS A 652 -20.43 6.50 -6.98
N ARG A 653 -19.97 7.76 -7.03
CA ARG A 653 -19.52 8.42 -8.27
C ARG A 653 -18.31 7.73 -8.91
N HIS A 654 -17.44 7.13 -8.10
CA HIS A 654 -16.32 6.30 -8.57
C HIS A 654 -16.69 4.81 -8.75
N GLY A 655 -17.98 4.45 -8.68
CA GLY A 655 -18.48 3.08 -8.85
C GLY A 655 -18.19 2.14 -7.67
N ARG A 656 -17.79 2.67 -6.51
CA ARG A 656 -17.30 1.93 -5.34
C ARG A 656 -18.33 1.84 -4.21
N THR A 657 -18.29 0.73 -3.49
CA THR A 657 -19.02 0.55 -2.22
C THR A 657 -18.19 1.12 -1.07
N LEU A 658 -18.77 2.00 -0.25
CA LEU A 658 -18.11 2.64 0.90
C LEU A 658 -17.94 1.66 2.07
N GLN A 659 -16.73 1.57 2.61
CA GLN A 659 -16.38 0.95 3.89
C GLN A 659 -15.97 2.02 4.91
N PHE A 660 -16.45 1.93 6.15
CA PHE A 660 -16.15 2.89 7.22
C PHE A 660 -16.09 2.24 8.61
N TRP A 661 -15.39 2.87 9.56
CA TRP A 661 -15.25 2.37 10.93
C TRP A 661 -16.58 2.44 11.70
N ALA A 662 -17.10 1.27 12.11
CA ALA A 662 -18.37 1.15 12.83
C ALA A 662 -18.31 1.74 14.25
N ASN A 663 -17.10 1.84 14.81
CA ASN A 663 -16.83 2.28 16.18
C ASN A 663 -17.37 3.69 16.50
N ALA A 664 -17.50 4.55 15.49
CA ALA A 664 -18.13 5.87 15.63
C ALA A 664 -19.61 5.82 16.05
N LEU A 665 -20.27 4.67 15.87
CA LEU A 665 -21.70 4.45 16.14
C LEU A 665 -21.94 3.48 17.32
N HIS A 666 -20.92 3.21 18.14
CA HIS A 666 -21.05 2.28 19.29
C HIS A 666 -21.86 2.86 20.45
N ASP A 667 -21.88 4.19 20.61
CA ASP A 667 -22.58 4.88 21.69
C ASP A 667 -24.04 5.27 21.34
N ASP A 668 -24.33 5.52 20.05
CA ASP A 668 -25.70 5.68 19.54
C ASP A 668 -26.01 4.68 18.39
N PRO A 669 -26.51 3.47 18.72
CA PRO A 669 -26.92 2.50 17.73
C PRO A 669 -28.23 2.89 16.99
N GLU A 670 -28.99 3.91 17.41
CA GLU A 670 -30.17 4.36 16.66
C GLU A 670 -29.78 5.01 15.32
N GLN A 671 -28.52 5.47 15.18
CA GLN A 671 -27.96 5.95 13.92
C GLN A 671 -27.75 4.85 12.87
N LEU A 672 -27.75 3.57 13.24
CA LEU A 672 -27.57 2.47 12.28
C LEU A 672 -28.69 2.45 11.22
N TRP A 673 -29.92 2.84 11.59
CA TRP A 673 -31.06 2.94 10.67
C TRP A 673 -31.04 4.19 9.79
N ASN A 674 -30.15 5.16 10.06
CA ASN A 674 -29.99 6.41 9.29
C ASN A 674 -28.87 6.35 8.22
N LEU A 675 -28.16 5.22 8.13
CA LEU A 675 -27.05 5.03 7.19
C LEU A 675 -27.51 4.97 5.72
N PRO A 676 -26.72 5.48 4.76
CA PRO A 676 -27.03 5.35 3.34
C PRO A 676 -27.11 3.88 2.89
N PRO A 677 -27.98 3.54 1.93
CA PRO A 677 -28.12 2.17 1.45
C PRO A 677 -26.81 1.67 0.81
N GLY A 678 -26.46 0.43 1.12
CA GLY A 678 -25.30 -0.26 0.55
C GLY A 678 -23.94 0.09 1.17
N VAL A 679 -23.86 0.89 2.24
CA VAL A 679 -22.60 1.03 2.99
C VAL A 679 -22.20 -0.29 3.65
N ILE A 680 -20.90 -0.42 3.93
CA ILE A 680 -20.32 -1.55 4.66
C ILE A 680 -19.67 -1.04 5.94
N ALA A 681 -20.09 -1.58 7.08
CA ALA A 681 -19.52 -1.24 8.38
C ALA A 681 -18.29 -2.11 8.69
N MET A 682 -17.27 -1.53 9.32
CA MET A 682 -16.01 -2.18 9.66
C MET A 682 -15.87 -2.20 11.19
N GLU A 683 -16.16 -3.34 11.81
CA GLU A 683 -16.23 -3.48 13.27
C GLU A 683 -14.84 -3.78 13.86
N TYR A 684 -14.13 -2.75 14.31
CA TYR A 684 -12.76 -2.88 14.82
C TYR A 684 -12.69 -3.17 16.31
N GLY A 685 -11.82 -4.13 16.68
CA GLY A 685 -11.47 -4.46 18.06
C GLY A 685 -10.10 -5.12 18.13
N HIS A 686 -9.34 -4.90 19.20
CA HIS A 686 -7.96 -5.39 19.32
C HIS A 686 -7.60 -5.99 20.68
N THR A 687 -8.54 -6.03 21.62
CA THR A 687 -8.37 -6.61 22.96
C THR A 687 -9.22 -7.87 23.11
N VAL A 688 -8.81 -8.78 24.01
CA VAL A 688 -9.46 -10.09 24.20
C VAL A 688 -10.87 -9.96 24.81
N ASP A 689 -11.14 -8.82 25.45
CA ASP A 689 -12.43 -8.45 26.07
C ASP A 689 -13.35 -7.62 25.16
N HIS A 690 -12.94 -7.28 23.93
CA HIS A 690 -13.81 -6.60 22.95
C HIS A 690 -14.99 -7.51 22.58
N ASP A 691 -16.22 -7.07 22.87
CA ASP A 691 -17.43 -7.82 22.59
C ASP A 691 -17.86 -7.67 21.12
N PHE A 692 -17.09 -8.32 20.23
CA PHE A 692 -17.42 -8.41 18.81
C PHE A 692 -18.86 -8.91 18.58
N PHE A 693 -19.38 -9.82 19.40
CA PHE A 693 -20.72 -10.37 19.19
C PHE A 693 -21.81 -9.34 19.45
N LYS A 694 -21.71 -8.52 20.50
CA LYS A 694 -22.62 -7.38 20.75
C LYS A 694 -22.73 -6.49 19.50
N TYR A 695 -21.60 -6.00 19.00
CA TYR A 695 -21.59 -5.01 17.91
C TYR A 695 -21.91 -5.62 16.54
N CYS A 696 -21.33 -6.79 16.21
CA CYS A 696 -21.68 -7.53 14.98
C CYS A 696 -23.17 -7.90 14.95
N LYS A 697 -23.77 -8.25 16.09
CA LYS A 697 -25.20 -8.50 16.17
C LYS A 697 -26.01 -7.21 15.96
N SER A 698 -25.60 -6.08 16.53
CA SER A 698 -26.30 -4.81 16.30
C SER A 698 -26.33 -4.42 14.82
N LEU A 699 -25.22 -4.65 14.10
CA LEU A 699 -25.13 -4.43 12.65
C LEU A 699 -26.02 -5.43 11.88
N ALA A 700 -26.02 -6.70 12.26
CA ALA A 700 -26.85 -7.74 11.64
C ALA A 700 -28.36 -7.54 11.86
N ASP A 701 -28.79 -7.20 13.09
CA ASP A 701 -30.18 -6.91 13.45
C ASP A 701 -30.70 -5.63 12.75
N ALA A 702 -29.81 -4.67 12.44
CA ALA A 702 -30.10 -3.49 11.61
C ALA A 702 -30.07 -3.79 10.09
N GLY A 703 -29.66 -4.99 9.66
CA GLY A 703 -29.58 -5.39 8.24
C GLY A 703 -28.38 -4.82 7.48
N ILE A 704 -27.38 -4.29 8.18
CA ILE A 704 -26.17 -3.71 7.59
C ILE A 704 -25.21 -4.83 7.19
N SER A 705 -24.52 -4.68 6.05
CA SER A 705 -23.41 -5.57 5.68
C SER A 705 -22.12 -5.12 6.35
N PHE A 706 -21.35 -6.04 6.93
CA PHE A 706 -20.15 -5.66 7.69
C PHE A 706 -19.01 -6.68 7.59
N PHE A 707 -17.80 -6.21 7.93
CA PHE A 707 -16.62 -7.01 8.22
C PHE A 707 -16.27 -6.92 9.71
N VAL A 708 -15.69 -7.98 10.26
CA VAL A 708 -15.13 -7.97 11.61
C VAL A 708 -13.62 -7.77 11.52
N CYS A 709 -13.09 -6.79 12.24
CA CYS A 709 -11.76 -6.25 12.00
C CYS A 709 -10.84 -6.44 13.22
N PRO A 710 -10.28 -7.66 13.44
CA PRO A 710 -9.41 -7.93 14.57
C PRO A 710 -8.03 -7.28 14.40
N GLY A 711 -7.60 -6.51 15.39
CA GLY A 711 -6.24 -5.98 15.47
C GLY A 711 -5.20 -7.04 15.85
N THR A 712 -3.99 -6.94 15.28
CA THR A 712 -2.87 -7.84 15.59
C THR A 712 -2.26 -7.66 16.99
N GLY A 713 -2.48 -6.52 17.64
CA GLY A 713 -1.84 -6.18 18.92
C GLY A 713 -0.32 -6.03 18.82
N SER A 714 0.21 -5.74 17.63
CA SER A 714 1.65 -5.52 17.37
C SER A 714 2.08 -4.10 17.75
N TRP A 715 1.33 -3.07 17.33
CA TRP A 715 1.65 -1.64 17.48
C TRP A 715 1.95 -1.17 18.91
N ASN A 716 1.41 -1.84 19.93
CA ASN A 716 1.64 -1.53 21.34
C ASN A 716 2.53 -2.58 22.05
N SER A 717 3.33 -3.35 21.30
CA SER A 717 4.31 -4.28 21.85
C SER A 717 5.59 -4.36 21.03
N VAL A 718 6.71 -4.36 21.74
CA VAL A 718 8.05 -4.55 21.16
C VAL A 718 8.17 -5.90 20.44
N CYS A 719 7.63 -6.98 21.01
CA CYS A 719 7.73 -8.34 20.46
C CYS A 719 6.39 -8.95 20.01
N GLY A 720 5.35 -8.12 19.88
CA GLY A 720 3.97 -8.58 19.66
C GLY A 720 3.37 -9.29 20.88
N ASN A 721 2.19 -9.87 20.71
CA ASN A 721 1.43 -10.53 21.77
C ASN A 721 0.77 -11.81 21.24
N THR A 722 1.54 -12.88 21.07
CA THR A 722 1.15 -14.09 20.32
C THR A 722 -0.13 -14.74 20.88
N ASP A 723 -0.22 -14.92 22.19
CA ASP A 723 -1.35 -15.62 22.81
C ASP A 723 -2.66 -14.81 22.80
N GLU A 724 -2.56 -13.48 22.94
CA GLU A 724 -3.70 -12.55 22.97
C GLU A 724 -4.23 -12.29 21.56
N SER A 725 -3.35 -11.98 20.61
CA SER A 725 -3.72 -11.80 19.18
C SER A 725 -4.44 -13.02 18.62
N ILE A 726 -3.95 -14.23 18.88
CA ILE A 726 -4.63 -15.48 18.49
C ILE A 726 -6.03 -15.60 19.12
N ALA A 727 -6.23 -15.15 20.36
CA ALA A 727 -7.54 -15.13 21.00
C ALA A 727 -8.48 -14.08 20.38
N VAL A 728 -7.97 -12.89 20.05
CA VAL A 728 -8.71 -11.84 19.32
C VAL A 728 -9.14 -12.33 17.94
N MET A 729 -8.25 -12.97 17.16
CA MET A 729 -8.60 -13.57 15.86
C MET A 729 -9.72 -14.61 16.00
N ASN A 730 -9.67 -15.47 17.03
CA ASN A 730 -10.74 -16.44 17.28
C ASN A 730 -12.07 -15.75 17.61
N ASN A 731 -12.08 -14.82 18.57
CA ASN A 731 -13.30 -14.15 19.00
C ASN A 731 -13.97 -13.38 17.84
N ALA A 732 -13.18 -12.70 17.00
CA ALA A 732 -13.66 -12.03 15.80
C ALA A 732 -14.24 -13.00 14.76
N VAL A 733 -13.58 -14.13 14.47
CA VAL A 733 -14.08 -15.12 13.50
C VAL A 733 -15.35 -15.83 14.00
N GLN A 734 -15.42 -16.19 15.29
CA GLN A 734 -16.64 -16.79 15.85
C GLN A 734 -17.82 -15.80 15.81
N ALA A 735 -17.58 -14.50 16.08
CA ALA A 735 -18.60 -13.46 15.92
C ALA A 735 -19.01 -13.25 14.45
N ALA A 736 -18.05 -13.22 13.53
CA ALA A 736 -18.27 -13.07 12.08
C ALA A 736 -19.17 -14.18 11.52
N VAL A 737 -18.88 -15.44 11.85
CA VAL A 737 -19.70 -16.59 11.43
C VAL A 737 -21.06 -16.60 12.13
N SER A 738 -21.11 -16.27 13.43
CA SER A 738 -22.38 -16.27 14.19
C SER A 738 -23.35 -15.18 13.75
N CYS A 739 -22.85 -14.05 13.24
CA CYS A 739 -23.65 -12.90 12.82
C CYS A 739 -23.73 -12.76 11.28
N ASN A 740 -23.27 -13.75 10.51
CA ASN A 740 -23.29 -13.76 9.04
C ASN A 740 -22.61 -12.52 8.40
N ALA A 741 -21.42 -12.17 8.89
CA ALA A 741 -20.58 -11.12 8.31
C ALA A 741 -20.11 -11.47 6.89
N LEU A 742 -19.69 -10.45 6.12
CA LEU A 742 -19.07 -10.66 4.80
C LEU A 742 -17.72 -11.40 4.91
N GLY A 743 -16.99 -11.16 6.00
CA GLY A 743 -15.65 -11.67 6.21
C GLY A 743 -14.92 -11.02 7.38
N ILE A 744 -13.60 -11.18 7.40
CA ILE A 744 -12.70 -10.45 8.32
C ILE A 744 -11.67 -9.60 7.57
N VAL A 745 -11.18 -8.56 8.22
CA VAL A 745 -9.96 -7.82 7.81
C VAL A 745 -9.02 -7.70 9.01
N ILE A 746 -7.86 -8.36 8.96
CA ILE A 746 -6.89 -8.36 10.06
C ILE A 746 -6.10 -7.05 10.03
N CYS A 747 -6.21 -6.21 11.06
CA CYS A 747 -5.60 -4.88 11.09
C CYS A 747 -4.22 -4.91 11.78
N ASP A 748 -3.14 -4.74 11.03
CA ASP A 748 -1.79 -4.54 11.56
C ASP A 748 -1.38 -3.07 11.49
N TRP A 749 -1.56 -2.38 12.61
CA TRP A 749 -1.14 -1.00 12.80
C TRP A 749 0.37 -0.89 13.04
N SER A 750 0.92 0.30 12.79
CA SER A 750 2.28 0.69 13.18
C SER A 750 2.24 1.90 14.13
N LEU A 751 1.54 2.98 13.76
CA LEU A 751 1.53 4.27 14.48
C LEU A 751 2.93 4.94 14.58
N PRO A 752 3.04 6.20 15.02
CA PRO A 752 4.34 6.83 15.28
C PRO A 752 5.14 6.04 16.32
N GLY A 753 6.47 5.98 16.16
CA GLY A 753 7.38 5.29 17.08
C GLY A 753 7.57 3.79 16.85
N HIS A 754 6.95 3.17 15.84
CA HIS A 754 6.91 1.71 15.70
C HIS A 754 8.29 1.03 15.56
N VAL A 755 8.72 0.26 16.58
CA VAL A 755 10.04 -0.42 16.56
C VAL A 755 10.02 -1.89 16.12
N ASN A 756 8.87 -2.55 15.94
CA ASN A 756 8.84 -3.99 15.67
C ASN A 756 8.83 -4.36 14.16
N PRO A 757 9.58 -5.40 13.75
CA PRO A 757 9.65 -5.82 12.34
C PRO A 757 8.41 -6.60 11.93
N LEU A 758 8.09 -6.60 10.63
CA LEU A 758 6.92 -7.27 10.05
C LEU A 758 6.78 -8.75 10.49
N SER A 759 7.89 -9.44 10.71
CA SER A 759 7.96 -10.82 11.21
C SER A 759 7.14 -11.06 12.48
N VAL A 760 6.99 -10.06 13.34
CA VAL A 760 6.19 -10.11 14.59
C VAL A 760 4.69 -10.22 14.32
N SER A 761 4.20 -9.68 13.21
CA SER A 761 2.76 -9.64 12.85
C SER A 761 2.30 -10.90 12.11
N ILE A 762 3.22 -11.62 11.45
CA ILE A 762 2.90 -12.81 10.62
C ILE A 762 2.13 -13.92 11.38
N PRO A 763 2.43 -14.26 12.65
CA PRO A 763 1.65 -15.25 13.41
C PRO A 763 0.15 -14.89 13.51
N ALA A 764 -0.18 -13.61 13.66
CA ALA A 764 -1.56 -13.14 13.72
C ALA A 764 -2.26 -13.24 12.35
N PHE A 765 -1.57 -12.89 11.26
CA PHE A 765 -2.09 -13.08 9.89
C PHE A 765 -2.40 -14.55 9.59
N LEU A 766 -1.49 -15.47 9.91
CA LEU A 766 -1.71 -16.91 9.69
C LEU A 766 -2.83 -17.46 10.57
N ALA A 767 -2.92 -17.05 11.84
CA ALA A 767 -4.00 -17.48 12.73
C ALA A 767 -5.38 -17.03 12.22
N GLY A 768 -5.52 -15.77 11.82
CA GLY A 768 -6.76 -15.24 11.23
C GLY A 768 -7.10 -15.89 9.89
N ALA A 769 -6.12 -16.11 9.01
CA ALA A 769 -6.31 -16.84 7.75
C ALA A 769 -6.78 -18.30 7.99
N GLY A 770 -6.18 -18.98 8.97
CA GLY A 770 -6.54 -20.34 9.39
C GLY A 770 -7.99 -20.45 9.85
N LEU A 771 -8.37 -19.56 10.78
CA LEU A 771 -9.71 -19.50 11.36
C LEU A 771 -10.77 -19.06 10.33
N ALA A 772 -10.50 -18.05 9.51
CA ALA A 772 -11.46 -17.57 8.52
C ALA A 772 -11.69 -18.56 7.37
N TRP A 773 -10.69 -19.40 7.06
CA TRP A 773 -10.87 -20.53 6.16
C TRP A 773 -11.66 -21.67 6.80
N LYS A 774 -11.36 -22.01 8.07
CA LYS A 774 -12.01 -23.09 8.83
C LYS A 774 -12.37 -22.65 10.25
N ALA A 775 -13.58 -22.11 10.41
CA ALA A 775 -14.01 -21.53 11.69
C ALA A 775 -14.29 -22.59 12.78
N SER A 776 -14.42 -23.86 12.37
CA SER A 776 -14.51 -25.00 13.29
C SER A 776 -13.15 -25.57 13.75
N LEU A 777 -12.03 -24.90 13.44
CA LEU A 777 -10.71 -25.32 13.87
C LEU A 777 -10.57 -25.19 15.40
N ASP A 778 -10.01 -26.22 16.05
CA ASP A 778 -9.76 -26.18 17.48
C ASP A 778 -8.56 -25.27 17.82
N LEU A 779 -8.72 -24.42 18.83
CA LEU A 779 -7.73 -23.42 19.21
C LEU A 779 -6.45 -24.03 19.81
N ALA A 780 -6.53 -25.17 20.50
CA ALA A 780 -5.36 -25.88 21.01
C ALA A 780 -4.60 -26.61 19.90
N ILE A 781 -5.32 -27.21 18.93
CA ILE A 781 -4.70 -27.74 17.70
C ILE A 781 -3.97 -26.60 16.97
N MET A 782 -4.63 -25.47 16.73
CA MET A 782 -4.02 -24.31 16.06
C MET A 782 -2.77 -23.79 16.78
N LYS A 783 -2.84 -23.55 18.11
CA LYS A 783 -1.66 -23.13 18.89
C LYS A 783 -0.53 -24.17 18.93
N SER A 784 -0.83 -25.44 18.66
CA SER A 784 0.18 -26.50 18.55
C SER A 784 0.83 -26.60 17.17
N THR A 785 0.09 -26.38 16.07
CA THR A 785 0.60 -26.53 14.68
C THR A 785 1.16 -25.25 14.08
N LEU A 786 0.64 -24.08 14.48
CA LEU A 786 1.06 -22.77 13.95
C LEU A 786 2.58 -22.49 14.03
N PRO A 787 3.33 -22.91 15.08
CA PRO A 787 4.79 -22.80 15.10
C PRO A 787 5.48 -23.50 13.92
N ASP A 788 5.06 -24.72 13.61
CA ASP A 788 5.66 -25.56 12.57
C ASP A 788 5.23 -25.06 11.17
N VAL A 789 3.99 -24.56 11.05
CA VAL A 789 3.49 -23.87 9.85
C VAL A 789 4.33 -22.63 9.55
N LEU A 790 4.64 -21.80 10.54
CA LEU A 790 5.53 -20.64 10.38
C LEU A 790 6.92 -21.07 9.88
N SER A 791 7.51 -22.08 10.50
CA SER A 791 8.83 -22.61 10.10
C SER A 791 8.83 -23.13 8.65
N HIS A 792 7.89 -24.00 8.27
CA HIS A 792 7.90 -24.65 6.95
C HIS A 792 7.30 -23.82 5.82
N HIS A 793 6.29 -22.99 6.09
CA HIS A 793 5.51 -22.33 5.05
C HIS A 793 5.83 -20.83 4.87
N VAL A 794 6.24 -20.12 5.92
CA VAL A 794 6.69 -18.71 5.82
C VAL A 794 8.20 -18.62 5.69
N PHE A 795 8.96 -19.06 6.70
CA PHE A 795 10.40 -18.80 6.78
C PHE A 795 11.26 -19.87 6.09
N MET A 796 10.65 -20.99 5.73
CA MET A 796 11.26 -22.13 5.03
C MET A 796 12.53 -22.66 5.73
N ASP A 797 12.47 -22.68 7.07
CA ASP A 797 13.51 -23.16 7.97
C ASP A 797 13.67 -24.68 7.92
N SER A 798 14.84 -25.20 7.53
CA SER A 798 15.09 -26.65 7.57
C SER A 798 15.21 -27.23 8.98
N SER A 799 15.44 -26.41 10.02
CA SER A 799 15.48 -26.90 11.40
C SER A 799 14.09 -27.14 11.99
N GLY A 800 13.05 -26.50 11.45
CA GLY A 800 11.69 -26.49 11.98
C GLY A 800 11.49 -25.62 13.24
N THR A 801 12.55 -25.06 13.83
CA THR A 801 12.52 -24.44 15.17
C THR A 801 12.20 -22.95 15.18
N PHE A 802 12.36 -22.25 14.06
CA PHE A 802 12.28 -20.78 14.00
C PHE A 802 10.91 -20.22 14.40
N GLY A 803 9.82 -20.78 13.85
CA GLY A 803 8.45 -20.34 14.14
C GLY A 803 8.06 -20.51 15.61
N ARG A 804 8.58 -21.55 16.28
CA ARG A 804 8.43 -21.73 17.73
C ARG A 804 9.14 -20.62 18.50
N ALA A 805 10.41 -20.33 18.19
CA ALA A 805 11.17 -19.27 18.84
C ALA A 805 10.55 -17.87 18.64
N LEU A 806 9.98 -17.61 17.46
CA LEU A 806 9.25 -16.38 17.15
C LEU A 806 7.96 -16.25 17.98
N MET A 807 7.12 -17.30 18.00
CA MET A 807 5.90 -17.32 18.81
C MET A 807 6.20 -17.22 20.30
N ASP A 808 7.25 -17.90 20.78
CA ASP A 808 7.72 -17.81 22.17
C ASP A 808 8.22 -16.41 22.52
N LEU A 809 8.92 -15.71 21.62
CA LEU A 809 9.35 -14.33 21.87
C LEU A 809 8.16 -13.40 22.18
N GLY A 810 7.07 -13.55 21.42
CA GLY A 810 5.81 -12.82 21.64
C GLY A 810 4.96 -13.27 22.84
N THR A 811 5.50 -14.11 23.74
CA THR A 811 4.91 -14.39 25.08
C THR A 811 5.73 -13.79 26.23
N THR A 812 6.80 -13.05 25.92
CA THR A 812 7.73 -12.47 26.91
C THR A 812 7.01 -11.59 27.94
N HIS A 813 6.08 -10.73 27.52
CA HIS A 813 5.28 -9.88 28.42
C HIS A 813 4.43 -10.68 29.41
N SER A 814 3.73 -11.72 28.96
CA SER A 814 2.94 -12.61 29.83
C SER A 814 3.82 -13.24 30.92
N ASN A 815 5.05 -13.63 30.58
CA ASN A 815 6.00 -14.22 31.53
C ASN A 815 6.65 -13.22 32.51
N LEU A 816 6.64 -11.91 32.21
CA LEU A 816 7.07 -10.85 33.12
C LEU A 816 6.05 -10.59 34.25
N ILE A 817 4.76 -10.64 33.94
CA ILE A 817 3.68 -10.18 34.82
C ILE A 817 2.91 -11.34 35.49
N LYS A 818 2.85 -12.53 34.86
CA LYS A 818 2.37 -13.83 35.41
C LYS A 818 1.31 -13.70 36.53
N ASP A 819 0.13 -13.20 36.19
CA ASP A 819 -1.04 -13.30 37.06
C ASP A 819 -1.50 -14.77 37.12
N GLY A 820 -1.48 -15.38 38.31
CA GLY A 820 -1.73 -16.83 38.49
C GLY A 820 -3.15 -17.30 38.14
N SER A 821 -4.02 -16.39 37.72
CA SER A 821 -5.39 -16.66 37.30
C SER A 821 -5.53 -17.08 35.83
N LEU A 822 -4.53 -16.76 34.98
CA LEU A 822 -4.54 -16.95 33.52
C LEU A 822 -4.79 -18.39 33.06
N GLU A 823 -4.08 -19.35 33.65
CA GLU A 823 -4.08 -20.77 33.23
C GLU A 823 -5.43 -21.48 33.49
N SER A 824 -6.41 -20.80 34.11
CA SER A 824 -7.73 -21.35 34.46
C SER A 824 -8.93 -20.75 33.70
N ARG A 825 -8.71 -19.77 32.80
CA ARG A 825 -9.79 -18.91 32.27
C ARG A 825 -10.02 -18.91 30.76
N VAL A 826 -9.22 -19.64 29.98
CA VAL A 826 -9.57 -19.95 28.59
C VAL A 826 -10.59 -21.10 28.60
N PRO A 827 -11.83 -20.92 28.10
CA PRO A 827 -12.79 -22.02 28.03
C PRO A 827 -12.29 -23.10 27.07
N SER A 828 -12.43 -24.38 27.44
CA SER A 828 -12.17 -25.52 26.56
C SER A 828 -13.28 -25.77 25.52
N ASP A 829 -14.11 -24.76 25.27
CA ASP A 829 -15.28 -24.78 24.40
C ASP A 829 -15.20 -23.57 23.45
N ASN A 830 -14.57 -23.78 22.29
CA ASN A 830 -14.31 -22.73 21.27
C ASN A 830 -15.61 -22.07 20.72
N ARG A 831 -16.79 -22.56 21.11
CA ARG A 831 -18.12 -22.14 20.62
C ARG A 831 -18.75 -21.01 21.43
N ARG A 832 -18.07 -20.50 22.46
CA ARG A 832 -18.60 -19.44 23.34
C ARG A 832 -17.89 -18.12 23.10
N VAL A 833 -18.58 -17.17 22.48
CA VAL A 833 -18.15 -15.77 22.49
C VAL A 833 -18.44 -15.19 23.87
N HIS A 834 -17.45 -15.25 24.75
CA HIS A 834 -17.45 -14.61 26.06
C HIS A 834 -16.12 -13.85 26.21
N PRO A 835 -16.13 -12.56 26.62
CA PRO A 835 -14.91 -11.80 26.82
C PRO A 835 -14.07 -12.43 27.94
N VAL A 836 -12.88 -12.91 27.61
CA VAL A 836 -11.93 -13.44 28.60
C VAL A 836 -11.21 -12.25 29.22
N ALA A 837 -11.75 -11.74 30.32
CA ALA A 837 -11.17 -10.62 31.06
C ALA A 837 -9.69 -10.87 31.39
N GLN A 838 -8.81 -10.00 30.88
CA GLN A 838 -7.37 -10.02 31.11
C GLN A 838 -6.85 -8.67 31.60
N GLY A 839 -5.69 -8.73 32.26
CA GLY A 839 -5.10 -7.57 32.95
C GLY A 839 -4.27 -6.66 32.05
N PRO A 840 -3.88 -5.46 32.54
CA PRO A 840 -3.19 -4.42 31.76
C PRO A 840 -1.69 -4.71 31.53
N GLY A 841 -1.34 -5.90 31.02
CA GLY A 841 0.03 -6.42 31.03
C GLY A 841 0.80 -6.42 29.71
N SER A 842 0.13 -6.66 28.57
CA SER A 842 0.74 -6.94 27.26
C SER A 842 1.49 -5.77 26.60
N GLN A 843 1.41 -4.57 27.19
CA GLN A 843 2.06 -3.36 26.69
C GLN A 843 3.26 -2.91 27.52
N LEU A 844 3.65 -3.62 28.60
CA LEU A 844 4.62 -3.08 29.58
C LEU A 844 5.97 -2.63 29.00
N LEU A 845 6.64 -3.45 28.18
CA LEU A 845 7.94 -3.09 27.60
C LEU A 845 7.82 -1.99 26.52
N TRP A 846 6.65 -1.84 25.90
CA TRP A 846 6.35 -0.75 24.98
C TRP A 846 6.11 0.56 25.74
N ARG A 847 5.21 0.54 26.73
CA ARG A 847 4.94 1.69 27.61
C ARG A 847 6.19 2.20 28.32
N LEU A 848 7.16 1.32 28.61
CA LEU A 848 8.47 1.72 29.13
C LEU A 848 9.21 2.66 28.17
N LEU A 849 9.17 2.40 26.86
CA LEU A 849 9.75 3.26 25.81
C LEU A 849 8.94 4.55 25.63
N GLU A 850 7.62 4.41 25.54
CA GLU A 850 6.65 5.47 25.29
C GLU A 850 6.59 6.52 26.41
N THR A 851 6.59 6.09 27.68
CA THR A 851 6.36 6.96 28.84
C THR A 851 7.66 7.37 29.56
N GLU A 852 8.79 7.45 28.86
CA GLU A 852 10.10 7.82 29.43
C GLU A 852 10.48 6.96 30.67
N GLY A 853 10.18 5.67 30.63
CA GLY A 853 10.42 4.74 31.73
C GLY A 853 9.40 4.78 32.89
N SER A 854 8.38 5.65 32.87
CA SER A 854 7.43 5.86 33.98
C SER A 854 6.30 4.82 34.08
N CYS A 855 6.62 3.53 33.89
CA CYS A 855 5.63 2.45 33.95
C CYS A 855 5.43 1.84 35.35
N ASN A 856 4.24 1.27 35.60
CA ASN A 856 3.99 0.51 36.84
C ASN A 856 4.70 -0.85 36.80
N LEU A 857 5.61 -1.08 37.75
CA LEU A 857 6.39 -2.31 37.89
C LEU A 857 5.96 -3.18 39.10
N ASP A 858 4.81 -2.92 39.73
CA ASP A 858 4.36 -3.62 40.96
C ASP A 858 4.19 -5.14 40.76
N LYS A 859 3.74 -5.57 39.59
CA LYS A 859 3.61 -7.00 39.25
C LYS A 859 4.91 -7.64 38.75
N VAL A 860 6.00 -6.89 38.56
CA VAL A 860 7.26 -7.40 37.99
C VAL A 860 8.22 -7.83 39.09
N THR A 861 8.51 -9.12 39.15
CA THR A 861 9.43 -9.69 40.16
C THR A 861 10.84 -9.87 39.59
N SER A 862 11.83 -9.95 40.48
CA SER A 862 13.21 -10.26 40.09
C SER A 862 13.39 -11.67 39.50
N ASP A 863 12.44 -12.60 39.72
CA ASP A 863 12.43 -13.92 39.09
C ASP A 863 11.73 -13.90 37.72
N SER A 864 10.54 -13.31 37.61
CA SER A 864 9.83 -13.20 36.32
C SER A 864 10.67 -12.45 35.27
N LEU A 865 11.40 -11.41 35.68
CA LEU A 865 12.39 -10.72 34.84
C LEU A 865 13.57 -11.63 34.42
N GLN A 866 14.07 -12.50 35.31
CA GLN A 866 15.11 -13.47 34.95
C GLN A 866 14.61 -14.56 34.00
N ARG A 867 13.35 -15.00 34.15
CA ARG A 867 12.71 -15.94 33.23
C ARG A 867 12.56 -15.33 31.83
N ALA A 868 12.07 -14.10 31.74
CA ALA A 868 11.97 -13.35 30.48
C ALA A 868 13.33 -13.17 29.79
N VAL A 869 14.36 -12.72 30.51
CA VAL A 869 15.73 -12.58 29.95
C VAL A 869 16.32 -13.93 29.50
N ARG A 870 16.00 -15.03 30.18
CA ARG A 870 16.40 -16.39 29.75
C ARG A 870 15.67 -16.82 28.48
N GLN A 871 14.37 -16.53 28.38
CA GLN A 871 13.52 -16.80 27.22
C GLN A 871 14.01 -16.05 25.98
N ILE A 872 14.19 -14.72 26.06
CA ILE A 872 14.73 -13.88 24.97
C ILE A 872 16.05 -14.45 24.44
N ARG A 873 16.98 -14.81 25.34
CA ARG A 873 18.29 -15.38 24.98
C ARG A 873 18.22 -16.79 24.41
N ASN A 874 17.19 -17.57 24.74
CA ASN A 874 16.97 -18.87 24.13
C ASN A 874 16.41 -18.71 22.72
N CYS A 875 15.41 -17.84 22.52
CA CYS A 875 14.87 -17.51 21.20
C CYS A 875 15.97 -17.01 20.25
N HIS A 876 16.82 -16.09 20.71
CA HIS A 876 17.97 -15.57 19.94
C HIS A 876 18.96 -16.67 19.51
N LYS A 877 19.29 -17.63 20.40
CA LYS A 877 20.11 -18.80 20.04
C LYS A 877 19.43 -19.68 18.99
N THR A 878 18.12 -19.87 19.08
CA THR A 878 17.35 -20.64 18.10
C THR A 878 17.31 -19.92 16.75
N PHE A 879 17.17 -18.59 16.71
CA PHE A 879 17.27 -17.81 15.47
C PHE A 879 18.64 -17.98 14.80
N ILE A 880 19.74 -17.86 15.56
CA ILE A 880 21.12 -18.07 15.06
C ILE A 880 21.33 -19.51 14.53
N ALA A 881 20.62 -20.49 15.09
CA ALA A 881 20.72 -21.90 14.69
C ALA A 881 19.72 -22.32 13.60
N ALA A 882 18.82 -21.43 13.15
CA ALA A 882 17.79 -21.72 12.16
C ALA A 882 18.33 -21.61 10.72
N GLU A 883 17.81 -22.43 9.82
CA GLU A 883 18.29 -22.52 8.43
C GLU A 883 17.27 -21.94 7.45
N LEU A 884 17.07 -20.62 7.49
CA LEU A 884 16.07 -19.95 6.66
C LEU A 884 16.37 -20.07 5.15
N LYS A 885 15.31 -20.23 4.36
CA LYS A 885 15.37 -20.32 2.88
C LYS A 885 14.37 -19.40 2.16
N CYS A 886 13.58 -18.62 2.90
CA CYS A 886 12.68 -17.61 2.35
C CYS A 886 13.43 -16.44 1.68
N LYS A 887 12.68 -15.63 0.92
CA LYS A 887 13.11 -14.30 0.42
C LYS A 887 13.39 -13.37 1.62
N GLN A 888 14.28 -12.39 1.43
CA GLN A 888 14.68 -11.39 2.45
C GLN A 888 15.19 -11.98 3.79
N LYS A 889 15.73 -13.20 3.79
CA LYS A 889 16.10 -13.91 5.04
C LYS A 889 17.21 -13.25 5.85
N THR A 890 18.17 -12.61 5.18
CA THR A 890 19.31 -11.95 5.85
C THR A 890 18.85 -10.67 6.56
N GLU A 891 17.82 -10.05 6.00
CA GLU A 891 17.19 -8.82 6.46
C GLU A 891 16.27 -9.14 7.64
N ILE A 892 15.43 -10.17 7.53
CA ILE A 892 14.61 -10.73 8.61
C ILE A 892 15.46 -11.12 9.84
N MET A 893 16.65 -11.70 9.63
CA MET A 893 17.55 -12.06 10.72
C MET A 893 18.10 -10.82 11.45
N LYS A 894 18.59 -9.81 10.72
CA LYS A 894 19.07 -8.55 11.31
C LYS A 894 17.95 -7.79 12.04
N GLU A 895 16.75 -7.75 11.48
CA GLU A 895 15.54 -7.22 12.12
C GLU A 895 15.28 -7.88 13.50
N LEU A 896 15.40 -9.21 13.58
CA LEU A 896 15.16 -9.96 14.81
C LEU A 896 16.33 -9.89 15.81
N GLU A 897 17.57 -9.74 15.34
CA GLU A 897 18.74 -9.46 16.19
C GLU A 897 18.60 -8.12 16.90
N VAL A 898 18.23 -7.06 16.18
CA VAL A 898 17.97 -5.74 16.79
C VAL A 898 16.77 -5.80 17.74
N LEU A 899 15.67 -6.48 17.37
CA LEU A 899 14.53 -6.71 18.26
C LEU A 899 14.94 -7.37 19.59
N VAL A 900 15.81 -8.37 19.54
CA VAL A 900 16.35 -9.03 20.74
C VAL A 900 17.12 -8.03 21.61
N GLU A 901 17.94 -7.15 21.03
CA GLU A 901 18.67 -6.15 21.82
C GLU A 901 17.74 -5.06 22.41
N ILE A 902 16.67 -4.64 21.72
CA ILE A 902 15.63 -3.77 22.33
C ILE A 902 14.98 -4.45 23.55
N LEU A 903 14.68 -5.75 23.47
CA LEU A 903 14.12 -6.53 24.58
C LEU A 903 15.13 -6.71 25.73
N LEU A 904 16.41 -6.91 25.43
CA LEU A 904 17.48 -6.99 26.44
C LEU A 904 17.80 -5.63 27.08
N PHE A 905 17.64 -4.52 26.34
CA PHE A 905 17.79 -3.16 26.84
C PHE A 905 16.62 -2.74 27.75
N THR A 906 15.38 -2.91 27.30
CA THR A 906 14.16 -2.63 28.12
C THR A 906 14.13 -3.48 29.39
N THR A 907 14.45 -4.76 29.33
CA THR A 907 14.57 -5.61 30.55
C THR A 907 15.75 -5.23 31.46
N ARG A 908 16.84 -4.62 30.93
CA ARG A 908 17.91 -4.02 31.73
C ARG A 908 17.42 -2.77 32.48
N ILE A 909 16.64 -1.91 31.83
CA ILE A 909 16.00 -0.75 32.49
C ILE A 909 15.06 -1.21 33.61
N CYS A 910 14.15 -2.16 33.36
CA CYS A 910 13.28 -2.73 34.39
C CYS A 910 14.07 -3.27 35.58
N ARG A 911 15.22 -3.93 35.33
CA ARG A 911 16.10 -4.41 36.41
C ARG A 911 16.68 -3.27 37.24
N SER A 912 17.17 -2.20 36.60
CA SER A 912 17.72 -1.03 37.28
C SER A 912 16.66 -0.32 38.13
N LEU A 913 15.46 -0.11 37.61
CA LEU A 913 14.35 0.51 38.35
C LEU A 913 13.88 -0.34 39.54
N ILE A 914 13.78 -1.67 39.38
CA ILE A 914 13.41 -2.59 40.49
C ILE A 914 14.50 -2.62 41.59
N LEU A 915 15.78 -2.48 41.21
CA LEU A 915 16.87 -2.36 42.19
C LEU A 915 16.85 -1.01 42.90
N ASN A 916 16.64 0.10 42.16
CA ASN A 916 16.54 1.43 42.74
C ASN A 916 15.39 1.54 43.73
N ARG A 917 14.21 0.99 43.40
CA ARG A 917 13.05 0.94 44.29
C ARG A 917 13.34 0.21 45.61
N LYS A 918 14.17 -0.83 45.59
CA LYS A 918 14.56 -1.59 46.79
C LYS A 918 15.60 -0.87 47.67
N GLN A 919 16.30 0.13 47.14
CA GLN A 919 17.37 0.86 47.84
C GLN A 919 16.92 2.26 48.27
N ASN A 920 16.29 2.99 47.36
CA ASN A 920 15.99 4.42 47.46
C ASN A 920 14.48 4.73 47.37
N SER A 921 13.61 3.71 47.34
CA SER A 921 12.15 3.81 47.15
C SER A 921 11.65 4.44 45.84
N SER A 922 12.53 4.95 44.97
CA SER A 922 12.16 5.54 43.68
C SER A 922 12.09 4.53 42.53
N THR A 923 11.15 4.75 41.61
CA THR A 923 11.01 4.08 40.31
C THR A 923 11.36 4.97 39.12
N SER A 924 12.00 6.13 39.35
CA SER A 924 12.39 7.08 38.30
C SER A 924 13.75 6.73 37.68
N LEU A 925 13.89 6.94 36.36
CA LEU A 925 15.17 6.94 35.66
C LEU A 925 16.12 8.03 36.19
N LYS A 926 15.56 9.19 36.56
CA LYS A 926 16.32 10.38 36.99
C LYS A 926 17.12 10.09 38.26
N ASP A 927 16.65 9.16 39.08
CA ASP A 927 17.22 8.80 40.39
C ASP A 927 18.14 7.56 40.31
N LEU A 928 18.51 7.09 39.11
CA LEU A 928 19.48 6.02 38.93
C LEU A 928 20.93 6.52 39.18
N PRO A 929 21.83 5.69 39.74
CA PRO A 929 23.24 6.05 39.92
C PRO A 929 23.91 6.41 38.59
N ALA A 930 24.75 7.46 38.59
CA ALA A 930 25.39 7.98 37.38
C ALA A 930 26.07 6.90 36.50
N ILE A 931 26.85 5.99 37.12
CA ILE A 931 27.50 4.87 36.42
C ILE A 931 26.48 3.97 35.68
N THR A 932 25.30 3.74 36.27
CA THR A 932 24.21 2.98 35.64
C THR A 932 23.57 3.76 34.50
N LYS A 933 23.42 5.08 34.65
CA LYS A 933 22.91 5.94 33.58
C LYS A 933 23.85 5.96 32.36
N THR A 934 25.16 6.14 32.57
CA THR A 934 26.16 6.13 31.48
C THR A 934 26.24 4.77 30.76
N ASP A 935 26.17 3.66 31.49
CA ASP A 935 26.08 2.31 30.88
C ASP A 935 24.83 2.16 30.00
N LEU A 936 23.69 2.69 30.43
CA LEU A 936 22.45 2.68 29.64
C LEU A 936 22.52 3.62 28.44
N ALA A 937 23.07 4.83 28.58
CA ALA A 937 23.23 5.80 27.48
C ALA A 937 24.11 5.23 26.36
N ASN A 938 25.29 4.69 26.71
CA ASN A 938 26.21 4.11 25.73
C ASN A 938 25.59 2.90 25.00
N LYS A 939 24.75 2.12 25.68
CA LYS A 939 24.01 1.01 25.07
C LYS A 939 22.90 1.48 24.14
N LEU A 940 22.21 2.56 24.52
CA LEU A 940 21.16 3.14 23.70
C LEU A 940 21.71 3.73 22.41
N LEU A 941 22.82 4.46 22.46
CA LEU A 941 23.47 5.02 21.26
C LEU A 941 23.91 3.91 20.29
N ALA A 942 24.49 2.82 20.81
CA ALA A 942 24.83 1.66 19.99
C ALA A 942 23.59 0.93 19.42
N LEU A 943 22.49 0.86 20.18
CA LEU A 943 21.22 0.26 19.75
C LEU A 943 20.54 1.09 18.64
N VAL A 944 20.61 2.42 18.74
CA VAL A 944 20.08 3.37 17.75
C VAL A 944 20.80 3.22 16.40
N ASP A 945 22.14 3.15 16.41
CA ASP A 945 22.96 2.94 15.20
C ASP A 945 22.61 1.64 14.45
N ILE A 946 22.50 0.52 15.17
CA ILE A 946 22.13 -0.77 14.54
C ILE A 946 20.65 -0.81 14.12
N TYR A 947 19.75 -0.15 14.86
CA TYR A 947 18.34 -0.06 14.48
C TYR A 947 18.14 0.74 13.20
N GLN A 948 18.79 1.90 13.05
CA GLN A 948 18.74 2.71 11.83
C GLN A 948 19.17 1.89 10.59
N LYS A 949 20.25 1.10 10.74
CA LYS A 949 20.77 0.23 9.67
C LYS A 949 19.89 -0.97 9.37
N ALA A 950 19.18 -1.52 10.36
CA ALA A 950 18.27 -2.65 10.17
C ALA A 950 16.92 -2.21 9.56
N TYR A 951 16.38 -1.06 9.97
CA TYR A 951 15.10 -0.53 9.49
C TYR A 951 15.09 -0.33 7.96
N LEU A 952 16.16 0.28 7.43
CA LEU A 952 16.32 0.60 6.00
C LEU A 952 16.55 -0.63 5.10
N LEU A 953 16.65 -1.85 5.65
CA LEU A 953 16.77 -3.08 4.86
C LEU A 953 15.45 -3.45 4.16
N ARG A 954 14.31 -3.07 4.74
CA ARG A 954 12.97 -3.49 4.30
C ARG A 954 11.95 -2.35 4.25
N ASN A 955 12.32 -1.16 4.73
CA ASN A 955 11.52 0.06 4.74
C ASN A 955 12.27 1.20 4.04
N LYS A 956 11.52 2.12 3.42
CA LYS A 956 11.98 3.45 2.99
C LYS A 956 12.27 4.34 4.22
N HIS A 957 12.80 5.55 4.05
CA HIS A 957 13.16 6.44 5.17
C HIS A 957 11.96 6.98 5.97
N GLY A 958 10.75 7.00 5.40
CA GLY A 958 9.53 7.41 6.12
C GLY A 958 9.30 6.57 7.38
N GLY A 959 8.86 7.21 8.46
CA GLY A 959 8.67 6.60 9.78
C GLY A 959 9.94 6.43 10.63
N LEU A 960 11.12 6.29 10.01
CA LEU A 960 12.40 6.05 10.70
C LEU A 960 12.66 7.06 11.83
N LEU A 961 12.55 8.36 11.54
CA LEU A 961 12.79 9.42 12.53
C LEU A 961 11.91 9.28 13.77
N SER A 962 10.65 8.86 13.61
CA SER A 962 9.72 8.67 14.73
C SER A 962 10.09 7.47 15.60
N ALA A 963 10.53 6.36 14.98
CA ALA A 963 11.04 5.20 15.72
C ALA A 963 12.39 5.49 16.42
N LEU A 964 13.27 6.27 15.80
CA LEU A 964 14.52 6.74 16.42
C LEU A 964 14.22 7.64 17.63
N GLN A 965 13.27 8.57 17.52
CA GLN A 965 12.80 9.40 18.63
C GLN A 965 12.30 8.55 19.81
N LEU A 966 11.44 7.56 19.58
CA LEU A 966 10.96 6.67 20.66
C LEU A 966 12.10 5.96 21.40
N LEU A 967 13.13 5.50 20.67
CA LEU A 967 14.33 4.93 21.30
C LEU A 967 15.12 6.01 22.05
N GLN A 968 15.30 7.20 21.47
CA GLN A 968 16.10 8.29 22.03
C GLN A 968 15.45 9.03 23.22
N ASN A 969 14.14 8.89 23.46
CA ASN A 969 13.40 9.52 24.58
C ASN A 969 14.06 9.33 25.97
N PHE A 970 14.83 8.27 26.18
CA PHE A 970 15.56 8.05 27.44
C PHE A 970 16.80 8.95 27.61
N LEU A 971 17.42 9.38 26.51
CA LEU A 971 18.75 9.98 26.51
C LEU A 971 18.84 11.23 27.41
N PRO A 972 17.87 12.17 27.43
CA PRO A 972 17.89 13.32 28.35
C PRO A 972 17.80 12.98 29.83
N HIS A 973 17.40 11.76 30.20
CA HIS A 973 17.32 11.28 31.59
C HIS A 973 18.56 10.48 32.02
N LEU A 974 19.31 9.97 31.04
CA LEU A 974 20.49 9.14 31.20
C LEU A 974 21.81 9.92 31.05
N LEU A 975 21.83 10.99 30.26
CA LEU A 975 22.93 11.95 30.29
C LEU A 975 22.90 12.77 31.60
N PRO A 976 24.04 13.34 32.03
CA PRO A 976 23.99 14.49 32.93
C PRO A 976 23.20 15.62 32.23
N LYS A 977 22.55 16.48 33.02
CA LYS A 977 22.23 17.81 32.51
C LYS A 977 23.52 18.62 32.50
N ASP A 978 23.89 19.15 31.37
CA ASP A 978 24.76 20.32 31.35
C ASP A 978 23.97 21.51 31.93
N GLU A 979 24.64 22.34 32.74
CA GLU A 979 24.06 23.57 33.34
C GLU A 979 24.48 24.83 32.55
N ASN A 980 24.87 24.65 31.29
CA ASN A 980 25.15 25.71 30.29
C ASN A 980 24.32 25.42 29.03
#